data_AF-A0AAN8N970-F1
#
_entry.id   AF-A0AAN8N970-F1
#
_cell.length_a   1.000
_cell.length_b   1.000
_cell.length_c   1.000
_cell.angle_alpha   90.00
_cell.angle_beta   90.00
_cell.angle_gamma   90.00
#
_symmetry.space_group_name_H-M   'P 1'
#
loop_
_entity.id
_entity.type
_entity.pdbx_description
1 polymer ?
#
loop_
_entity_poly.entity_id
_entity_poly.type
_entity_poly.pdbx_seq_one_letter_code
_entity_poly.pdbx_strand_id
1 'polypeptide(L)'
;MNATSPILTLPNEILAKIFGDNDLCDVDISRAIQVCKLFKENIQGFVGQKLTFIVDTASHLGWRFVRCLLRTPEIGEHFIDITIEWDRRNWKRWRYDRKPWTADWVWTELEKQQIVALCHQWEINENTKSLILGGKNSEALLPLILCFTPNLKALDLGEVDISLVDFGTPAPGGDMFLSVLELLGHDFDDDFNNVNDYNKFRTAYYNFVASYRPPNHSLFFFDNLQYKVGGNIVGPKKVFPGLASLEIFRIGGPKDDRTVHGISLRHSECFAILLLPRIQSVAMSSTFASVDLLEPFSDRPSTLKRLTFIHGFTHQQEPDRVVFFEKLSEITSNLEQVYINARFSSFEQDHSRFFEPITRIFLKNIKTLKSSNILVNGGGFDETGRWNFDEERRREVARKQKAFELIRWKLQTLKPPPIVTTSKIIPEVLKHLHRSDVFSLMLSCKALYDICYPDMWANFRFGSHFDWKRFRASVGSAGASRRLAKSIELFGAGGFEHLERLEFTQHFYTVNSHKESPKEILYMLANQIGLGNTPKLSHLSLDWPRVVERIHFRVEAQFHDPDSLRFYHTIKEYSQKRTPEEFSLRLVFSLASLPRVNPSSLLDLQKLRDLEVIVKWDYNLDVAIMAANTLVDILFESPNLEKVKLRGGGSLNDYIRSAIYAIKRGLGRLWEAMAGLQTAIGNLKHLRSLSIVDALSIHPSFLLTPPPSCRSISYSGKTTTSWWEQFANFSFSGIERMTLTCTDIRASEGRVIKQMTGEDLTPVGKLTLGDVKISTLKSLTISPPSGGLGTEIEFKGYPSDFVDCMLKKNPQLSDECLKPLAGRIAGSYTRDRNKVITKVLNKHVGALQSSLSAALTKYAEDIAFKTLRETRSIGEEFQSEMREKPIDILIQQFERELGPRLVAECTELLQSQLREAPSISRPHPSDESEESEESDESDESDESEDEDY
;
A
#
# COMPACT_ATOMS: atom_id res chain seq x y z
N MET A 1 30.03 -22.51 -28.84
CA MET A 1 29.70 -23.18 -27.57
C MET A 1 30.90 -23.04 -26.64
N ASN A 2 30.84 -22.14 -25.65
CA ASN A 2 31.87 -22.05 -24.62
C ASN A 2 31.49 -23.04 -23.51
N ALA A 3 32.25 -24.14 -23.39
CA ALA A 3 32.08 -25.07 -22.29
C ALA A 3 32.43 -24.34 -20.98
N THR A 4 31.42 -24.01 -20.18
CA THR A 4 31.62 -23.55 -18.80
C THR A 4 32.38 -24.63 -18.04
N SER A 5 33.51 -24.27 -17.44
CA SER A 5 34.42 -25.21 -16.76
C SER A 5 33.64 -26.02 -15.68
N PRO A 6 33.80 -27.36 -15.61
CA PRO A 6 32.99 -28.24 -14.76
C PRO A 6 32.95 -27.83 -13.28
N ILE A 7 34.05 -27.24 -12.78
CA ILE A 7 34.20 -26.93 -11.35
C ILE A 7 33.33 -25.76 -10.87
N LEU A 8 32.93 -24.84 -11.77
CA LEU A 8 32.02 -23.72 -11.45
C LEU A 8 30.55 -24.12 -11.44
N THR A 9 30.24 -25.37 -11.82
CA THR A 9 28.88 -25.92 -11.79
C THR A 9 28.62 -26.75 -10.53
N LEU A 10 29.65 -26.95 -9.70
CA LEU A 10 29.51 -27.66 -8.44
C LEU A 10 28.67 -26.81 -7.46
N PRO A 11 27.70 -27.42 -6.76
CA PRO A 11 27.01 -26.78 -5.65
C PRO A 11 28.02 -26.25 -4.62
N ASN A 12 27.69 -25.11 -4.01
CA ASN A 12 28.49 -24.47 -2.96
C ASN A 12 28.85 -25.46 -1.83
N GLU A 13 27.98 -26.43 -1.59
CA GLU A 13 28.08 -27.44 -0.55
C GLU A 13 29.12 -28.53 -0.88
N ILE A 14 29.38 -28.81 -2.16
CA ILE A 14 30.46 -29.71 -2.60
C ILE A 14 31.80 -28.97 -2.54
N LEU A 15 31.82 -27.71 -2.96
CA LEU A 15 33.01 -26.86 -2.83
C LEU A 15 33.40 -26.68 -1.36
N ALA A 16 32.40 -26.51 -0.50
CA ALA A 16 32.53 -26.52 0.95
C ALA A 16 33.18 -27.80 1.49
N LYS A 17 32.77 -28.98 1.03
CA LYS A 17 33.41 -30.25 1.43
C LYS A 17 34.88 -30.31 0.98
N ILE A 18 35.15 -29.88 -0.26
CA ILE A 18 36.52 -29.84 -0.79
C ILE A 18 37.38 -28.90 0.03
N PHE A 19 36.88 -27.70 0.37
CA PHE A 19 37.65 -26.70 1.12
C PHE A 19 37.65 -26.87 2.64
N GLY A 20 36.71 -27.65 3.18
CA GLY A 20 36.62 -28.01 4.59
C GLY A 20 37.31 -29.33 4.95
N ASP A 21 37.96 -29.98 3.98
CA ASP A 21 38.77 -31.17 4.20
C ASP A 21 40.03 -30.81 5.03
N ASN A 22 40.26 -31.54 6.11
CA ASN A 22 41.41 -31.32 7.01
C ASN A 22 42.76 -31.59 6.33
N ASP A 23 42.76 -32.25 5.17
CA ASP A 23 43.96 -32.53 4.38
C ASP A 23 44.44 -31.32 3.56
N LEU A 24 43.63 -30.25 3.43
CA LEU A 24 44.06 -28.99 2.80
C LEU A 24 44.75 -28.07 3.81
N CYS A 25 45.99 -27.71 3.53
CA CYS A 25 46.72 -26.77 4.38
C CYS A 25 46.26 -25.31 4.15
N ASP A 26 46.49 -24.43 5.14
CA ASP A 26 46.12 -23.01 5.09
C ASP A 26 46.64 -22.27 3.84
N VAL A 27 47.77 -22.74 3.28
CA VAL A 27 48.36 -22.20 2.05
C VAL A 27 47.51 -22.54 0.82
N ASP A 28 46.98 -23.76 0.74
CA ASP A 28 46.13 -24.19 -0.37
C ASP A 28 44.74 -23.55 -0.29
N ILE A 29 44.21 -23.37 0.92
CA ILE A 29 42.99 -22.59 1.18
C ILE A 29 43.19 -21.13 0.73
N SER A 30 44.31 -20.50 1.10
CA SER A 30 44.64 -19.14 0.67
C SER A 30 44.79 -19.00 -0.84
N ARG A 31 45.35 -20.02 -1.51
CA ARG A 31 45.43 -20.08 -2.98
C ARG A 31 44.06 -20.24 -3.60
N ALA A 32 43.22 -21.14 -3.09
CA ALA A 32 41.86 -21.35 -3.59
C ALA A 32 40.97 -20.11 -3.44
N ILE A 33 41.12 -19.34 -2.37
CA ILE A 33 40.48 -18.02 -2.19
C ILE A 33 40.84 -17.06 -3.34
N GLN A 34 42.06 -17.13 -3.87
CA GLN A 34 42.54 -16.26 -4.92
C GLN A 34 42.13 -16.70 -6.32
N VAL A 35 41.68 -17.95 -6.50
CA VAL A 35 41.33 -18.53 -7.82
C VAL A 35 40.07 -17.89 -8.41
N CYS A 36 38.99 -17.78 -7.64
CA CYS A 36 37.76 -17.14 -8.13
C CYS A 36 36.86 -16.65 -6.98
N LYS A 37 35.92 -15.75 -7.31
CA LYS A 37 34.96 -15.18 -6.34
C LYS A 37 34.12 -16.27 -5.67
N LEU A 38 33.72 -17.31 -6.42
CA LEU A 38 32.94 -18.43 -5.90
C LEU A 38 33.70 -19.21 -4.82
N PHE A 39 34.98 -19.51 -5.04
CA PHE A 39 35.81 -20.21 -4.04
C PHE A 39 36.08 -19.32 -2.84
N LYS A 40 36.39 -18.04 -3.07
CA LYS A 40 36.52 -17.06 -1.99
C LYS A 40 35.27 -17.00 -1.11
N GLU A 41 34.09 -16.89 -1.72
CA GLU A 41 32.81 -16.82 -0.99
C GLU A 41 32.50 -18.12 -0.24
N ASN A 42 32.75 -19.28 -0.85
CA ASN A 42 32.56 -20.57 -0.19
C ASN A 42 33.55 -20.79 0.96
N ILE A 43 34.83 -20.51 0.76
CA ILE A 43 35.87 -20.66 1.78
C ILE A 43 35.67 -19.65 2.93
N GLN A 44 35.37 -18.39 2.61
CA GLN A 44 35.10 -17.37 3.64
C GLN A 44 33.77 -17.62 4.36
N GLY A 45 32.78 -18.22 3.69
CA GLY A 45 31.53 -18.69 4.31
C GLY A 45 31.72 -19.94 5.18
N PHE A 46 32.75 -20.75 4.91
CA PHE A 46 33.05 -21.95 5.69
C PHE A 46 33.85 -21.69 6.98
N VAL A 47 34.41 -20.48 7.13
CA VAL A 47 34.90 -20.00 8.43
C VAL A 47 33.69 -19.69 9.32
N GLY A 48 32.94 -20.72 9.71
CA GLY A 48 31.82 -20.60 10.65
C GLY A 48 30.57 -21.46 10.42
N GLN A 49 30.68 -22.73 9.99
CA GLN A 49 29.66 -23.79 10.24
C GLN A 49 28.17 -23.41 10.01
N LYS A 50 27.88 -22.47 9.10
CA LYS A 50 26.56 -21.87 8.89
C LYS A 50 26.03 -22.20 7.49
N LEU A 51 24.81 -22.72 7.40
CA LEU A 51 24.11 -23.00 6.15
C LEU A 51 22.97 -21.99 5.95
N THR A 52 22.90 -21.38 4.76
CA THR A 52 21.70 -20.65 4.33
C THR A 52 20.91 -21.51 3.36
N PHE A 53 19.74 -21.99 3.77
CA PHE A 53 18.84 -22.78 2.93
C PHE A 53 17.78 -21.87 2.31
N ILE A 54 17.88 -21.66 0.99
CA ILE A 54 16.97 -20.78 0.26
C ILE A 54 15.83 -21.61 -0.34
N VAL A 55 14.62 -21.45 0.22
CA VAL A 55 13.40 -22.11 -0.24
C VAL A 55 13.00 -21.56 -1.60
N ASP A 56 12.82 -22.48 -2.54
CA ASP A 56 12.35 -22.29 -3.91
C ASP A 56 13.24 -21.37 -4.75
N THR A 57 14.55 -21.32 -4.45
CA THR A 57 15.49 -20.59 -5.31
C THR A 57 15.60 -21.21 -6.70
N ALA A 58 15.55 -20.34 -7.72
CA ALA A 58 15.75 -20.67 -9.13
C ALA A 58 17.11 -21.34 -9.41
N SER A 59 18.09 -21.19 -8.52
CA SER A 59 19.42 -21.80 -8.62
C SER A 59 19.46 -23.28 -8.21
N HIS A 60 18.35 -23.83 -7.69
CA HIS A 60 18.15 -25.25 -7.39
C HIS A 60 19.08 -25.86 -6.32
N LEU A 61 19.48 -25.09 -5.30
CA LEU A 61 20.49 -25.56 -4.32
C LEU A 61 19.96 -26.61 -3.34
N GLY A 62 18.72 -26.49 -2.85
CA GLY A 62 18.22 -27.31 -1.73
C GLY A 62 18.18 -28.82 -1.97
N TRP A 63 17.61 -29.30 -3.07
CA TRP A 63 17.53 -30.74 -3.35
C TRP A 63 18.87 -31.33 -3.80
N ARG A 64 19.73 -30.52 -4.44
CA ARG A 64 21.11 -30.91 -4.77
C ARG A 64 21.93 -31.11 -3.51
N PHE A 65 21.72 -30.26 -2.51
CA PHE A 65 22.34 -30.43 -1.20
C PHE A 65 21.86 -31.71 -0.51
N VAL A 66 20.56 -32.00 -0.51
CA VAL A 66 20.04 -33.29 0.01
C VAL A 66 20.67 -34.48 -0.71
N ARG A 67 20.79 -34.44 -2.04
CA ARG A 67 21.50 -35.48 -2.82
C ARG A 67 22.95 -35.64 -2.36
N CYS A 68 23.62 -34.56 -2.00
CA CYS A 68 24.96 -34.58 -1.42
C CYS A 68 24.97 -35.28 -0.06
N LEU A 69 24.04 -34.92 0.84
CA LEU A 69 23.89 -35.55 2.17
C LEU A 69 23.54 -37.04 2.08
N LEU A 70 22.72 -37.47 1.11
CA LEU A 70 22.42 -38.88 0.88
C LEU A 70 23.67 -39.71 0.49
N ARG A 71 24.67 -39.07 -0.15
CA ARG A 71 25.93 -39.70 -0.56
C ARG A 71 27.02 -39.58 0.51
N THR A 72 27.01 -38.50 1.28
CA THR A 72 27.97 -38.23 2.34
C THR A 72 27.24 -37.56 3.52
N PRO A 73 26.62 -38.36 4.40
CA PRO A 73 25.89 -37.86 5.57
C PRO A 73 26.74 -37.00 6.50
N GLU A 74 28.05 -37.28 6.58
CA GLU A 74 29.01 -36.64 7.50
C GLU A 74 29.12 -35.12 7.27
N ILE A 75 28.82 -34.64 6.05
CA ILE A 75 28.80 -33.20 5.73
C ILE A 75 27.81 -32.46 6.64
N GLY A 76 26.66 -33.07 6.92
CA GLY A 76 25.62 -32.48 7.75
C GLY A 76 26.09 -32.21 9.19
N GLU A 77 27.04 -33.00 9.70
CA GLU A 77 27.58 -32.89 11.05
C GLU A 77 28.36 -31.59 11.28
N HIS A 78 28.82 -30.93 10.21
CA HIS A 78 29.59 -29.70 10.30
C HIS A 78 28.72 -28.45 10.52
N PHE A 79 27.40 -28.51 10.31
CA PHE A 79 26.54 -27.35 10.45
C PHE A 79 26.06 -27.15 11.89
N ILE A 80 26.37 -25.97 12.47
CA ILE A 80 25.88 -25.55 13.79
C ILE A 80 24.79 -24.48 13.71
N ASP A 81 24.65 -23.82 12.56
CA ASP A 81 23.65 -22.77 12.33
C ASP A 81 23.00 -22.99 10.95
N ILE A 82 21.68 -23.03 10.90
CA ILE A 82 20.91 -23.01 9.67
C ILE A 82 20.03 -21.77 9.67
N THR A 83 20.12 -20.96 8.63
CA THR A 83 19.19 -19.86 8.35
C THR A 83 18.39 -20.16 7.09
N ILE A 84 17.08 -19.96 7.13
CA ILE A 84 16.17 -20.16 6.01
C ILE A 84 15.86 -18.81 5.37
N GLU A 85 15.97 -18.74 4.05
CA GLU A 85 15.51 -17.61 3.24
C GLU A 85 14.39 -18.07 2.30
N TRP A 86 13.40 -17.20 2.05
CA TRP A 86 12.24 -17.53 1.25
C TRP A 86 12.29 -16.79 -0.09
N ASP A 87 12.62 -17.52 -1.16
CA ASP A 87 12.64 -17.04 -2.54
C ASP A 87 11.48 -17.70 -3.31
N ARG A 88 10.25 -17.53 -2.78
CA ARG A 88 9.05 -18.14 -3.36
C ARG A 88 8.90 -17.76 -4.82
N ARG A 89 8.24 -18.64 -5.58
CA ARG A 89 8.02 -18.49 -7.02
C ARG A 89 7.32 -17.16 -7.30
N ASN A 90 8.05 -16.17 -7.83
CA ASN A 90 7.50 -14.84 -8.03
C ASN A 90 6.86 -14.72 -9.41
N TRP A 91 5.52 -14.70 -9.46
CA TRP A 91 4.77 -14.66 -10.72
C TRP A 91 5.08 -13.39 -11.54
N LYS A 92 5.22 -12.23 -10.90
CA LYS A 92 5.53 -10.99 -11.61
C LYS A 92 6.89 -11.05 -12.28
N ARG A 93 7.91 -11.48 -11.54
CA ARG A 93 9.27 -11.62 -12.06
C ARG A 93 9.29 -12.60 -13.23
N TRP A 94 8.56 -13.71 -13.12
CA TRP A 94 8.38 -14.64 -14.23
C TRP A 94 7.70 -13.98 -15.44
N ARG A 95 6.62 -13.22 -15.24
CA ARG A 95 5.88 -12.56 -16.33
C ARG A 95 6.77 -11.60 -17.14
N TYR A 96 7.69 -10.88 -16.49
CA TYR A 96 8.55 -9.91 -17.16
C TYR A 96 9.83 -10.53 -17.71
N ASP A 97 10.54 -11.32 -16.90
CA ASP A 97 11.88 -11.78 -17.25
C ASP A 97 11.88 -13.17 -17.91
N ARG A 98 10.76 -13.91 -17.84
CA ARG A 98 10.69 -15.36 -18.11
C ARG A 98 11.82 -16.17 -17.45
N LYS A 99 12.41 -15.61 -16.38
CA LYS A 99 13.52 -16.17 -15.59
C LYS A 99 13.03 -17.26 -14.63
N PRO A 100 13.93 -18.11 -14.10
CA PRO A 100 13.57 -19.48 -13.80
C PRO A 100 12.58 -19.54 -12.64
N TRP A 101 11.42 -20.07 -12.97
CA TRP A 101 10.59 -20.82 -12.04
C TRP A 101 11.42 -21.97 -11.48
N THR A 102 11.32 -22.22 -10.18
CA THR A 102 11.99 -23.40 -9.60
C THR A 102 11.32 -24.65 -10.13
N ALA A 103 11.98 -25.26 -11.12
CA ALA A 103 11.60 -26.52 -11.71
C ALA A 103 11.56 -27.63 -10.68
N ASP A 104 10.65 -28.57 -10.94
CA ASP A 104 10.50 -29.79 -10.15
C ASP A 104 11.79 -30.62 -10.24
N TRP A 105 12.14 -31.29 -9.14
CA TRP A 105 13.30 -32.17 -9.12
C TRP A 105 12.88 -33.64 -9.12
N VAL A 106 13.73 -34.47 -9.73
CA VAL A 106 13.51 -35.91 -9.82
C VAL A 106 14.65 -36.64 -9.11
N TRP A 107 14.27 -37.54 -8.22
CA TRP A 107 15.18 -38.45 -7.53
C TRP A 107 15.46 -39.68 -8.38
N THR A 108 16.71 -40.17 -8.32
CA THR A 108 17.01 -41.51 -8.85
C THR A 108 16.34 -42.58 -8.00
N GLU A 109 16.14 -43.78 -8.53
CA GLU A 109 15.48 -44.86 -7.79
C GLU A 109 16.24 -45.23 -6.49
N LEU A 110 17.58 -45.21 -6.55
CA LEU A 110 18.42 -45.40 -5.36
C LEU A 110 18.20 -44.29 -4.33
N GLU A 111 18.17 -43.02 -4.77
CA GLU A 111 17.90 -41.89 -3.87
C GLU A 111 16.51 -41.97 -3.24
N LYS A 112 15.49 -42.38 -4.01
CA LYS A 112 14.13 -42.60 -3.47
C LYS A 112 14.14 -43.67 -2.38
N GLN A 113 14.82 -44.79 -2.60
CA GLN A 113 14.94 -45.86 -1.60
C GLN A 113 15.64 -45.36 -0.33
N GLN A 114 16.72 -44.58 -0.46
CA GLN A 114 17.42 -43.98 0.68
C GLN A 114 16.53 -42.98 1.44
N ILE A 115 15.81 -42.11 0.72
CA ILE A 115 14.87 -41.15 1.30
C ILE A 115 13.75 -41.90 2.05
N VAL A 116 13.16 -42.93 1.44
CA VAL A 116 12.11 -43.74 2.07
C VAL A 116 12.63 -44.41 3.34
N ALA A 117 13.83 -44.97 3.30
CA ALA A 117 14.46 -45.59 4.47
C ALA A 117 14.68 -44.57 5.61
N LEU A 118 15.15 -43.37 5.29
CA LEU A 118 15.34 -42.27 6.27
C LEU A 118 14.01 -41.78 6.84
N CYS A 119 13.01 -41.56 5.97
CA CYS A 119 11.67 -41.17 6.40
C CYS A 119 11.06 -42.22 7.33
N HIS A 120 11.26 -43.51 7.05
CA HIS A 120 10.82 -44.58 7.94
C HIS A 120 11.62 -44.62 9.26
N GLN A 121 12.95 -44.48 9.20
CA GLN A 121 13.82 -44.48 10.38
C GLN A 121 13.48 -43.39 11.39
N TRP A 122 13.15 -42.20 10.89
CA TRP A 122 12.85 -41.01 11.68
C TRP A 122 11.35 -40.69 11.76
N GLU A 123 10.50 -41.56 11.21
CA GLU A 123 9.03 -41.41 11.20
C GLU A 123 8.57 -40.06 10.64
N ILE A 124 9.20 -39.59 9.56
CA ILE A 124 8.78 -38.38 8.82
C ILE A 124 7.35 -38.60 8.31
N ASN A 125 6.49 -37.59 8.51
CA ASN A 125 5.07 -37.62 8.13
C ASN A 125 4.90 -38.04 6.66
N GLU A 126 3.96 -38.96 6.38
CA GLU A 126 3.75 -39.50 5.03
C GLU A 126 3.41 -38.42 3.98
N ASN A 127 2.72 -37.33 4.37
CA ASN A 127 2.46 -36.20 3.47
C ASN A 127 3.77 -35.46 3.13
N THR A 128 4.61 -35.21 4.14
CA THR A 128 5.92 -34.59 3.94
C THR A 128 6.81 -35.47 3.06
N LYS A 129 6.86 -36.79 3.33
CA LYS A 129 7.59 -37.78 2.53
C LYS A 129 7.11 -37.82 1.08
N SER A 130 5.80 -37.85 0.85
CA SER A 130 5.21 -37.81 -0.50
C SER A 130 5.67 -36.57 -1.27
N LEU A 131 5.71 -35.41 -0.62
CA LEU A 131 6.13 -34.15 -1.24
C LEU A 131 7.65 -34.05 -1.45
N ILE A 132 8.45 -34.60 -0.54
CA ILE A 132 9.90 -34.75 -0.75
C ILE A 132 10.13 -35.56 -2.03
N LEU A 133 9.45 -36.71 -2.17
CA LEU A 133 9.59 -37.61 -3.32
C LEU A 133 9.02 -37.02 -4.61
N GLY A 134 7.93 -36.26 -4.53
CA GLY A 134 7.26 -35.62 -5.66
C GLY A 134 7.94 -34.35 -6.19
N GLY A 135 8.77 -33.71 -5.37
CA GLY A 135 9.75 -32.74 -5.83
C GLY A 135 9.24 -31.34 -6.19
N LYS A 136 8.19 -30.84 -5.52
CA LYS A 136 7.49 -29.60 -5.90
C LYS A 136 7.62 -28.40 -4.95
N ASN A 137 7.79 -28.61 -3.64
CA ASN A 137 7.94 -27.53 -2.65
C ASN A 137 9.19 -27.80 -1.82
N SER A 138 10.24 -26.99 -2.01
CA SER A 138 11.55 -27.29 -1.42
C SER A 138 11.59 -27.10 0.10
N GLU A 139 10.60 -26.44 0.70
CA GLU A 139 10.44 -26.37 2.16
C GLU A 139 10.30 -27.77 2.79
N ALA A 140 9.67 -28.72 2.07
CA ALA A 140 9.51 -30.10 2.54
C ALA A 140 10.84 -30.84 2.75
N LEU A 141 11.95 -30.33 2.20
CA LEU A 141 13.29 -30.91 2.38
C LEU A 141 13.91 -30.59 3.74
N LEU A 142 13.42 -29.57 4.45
CA LEU A 142 14.02 -29.15 5.73
C LEU A 142 13.97 -30.25 6.80
N PRO A 143 12.84 -30.96 7.05
CA PRO A 143 12.82 -32.13 7.95
C PRO A 143 13.87 -33.19 7.61
N LEU A 144 14.10 -33.44 6.32
CA LEU A 144 15.09 -34.41 5.86
C LEU A 144 16.52 -33.91 6.12
N ILE A 145 16.81 -32.63 5.90
CA ILE A 145 18.12 -32.02 6.22
C ILE A 145 18.43 -32.15 7.72
N LEU A 146 17.44 -31.91 8.59
CA LEU A 146 17.59 -32.02 10.05
C LEU A 146 17.94 -33.43 10.53
N CYS A 147 17.69 -34.46 9.71
CA CYS A 147 18.12 -35.83 9.97
C CYS A 147 19.64 -36.02 9.87
N PHE A 148 20.34 -35.13 9.15
CA PHE A 148 21.79 -35.18 8.90
C PHE A 148 22.61 -34.22 9.75
N THR A 149 21.98 -33.35 10.56
CA THR A 149 22.69 -32.23 11.23
C THR A 149 22.72 -32.38 12.76
N PRO A 150 23.34 -33.44 13.33
CA PRO A 150 23.29 -33.74 14.77
C PRO A 150 23.95 -32.70 15.68
N ASN A 151 24.73 -31.77 15.12
CA ASN A 151 25.44 -30.72 15.86
C ASN A 151 24.78 -29.33 15.72
N LEU A 152 23.59 -29.26 15.15
CA LEU A 152 22.87 -28.00 14.94
C LEU A 152 22.53 -27.32 16.28
N LYS A 153 23.03 -26.10 16.48
CA LYS A 153 22.78 -25.28 17.68
C LYS A 153 21.78 -24.16 17.42
N ALA A 154 21.74 -23.60 16.21
CA ALA A 154 20.86 -22.50 15.86
C ALA A 154 20.05 -22.79 14.58
N LEU A 155 18.75 -22.52 14.61
CA LEU A 155 17.86 -22.60 13.46
C LEU A 155 17.04 -21.31 13.39
N ASP A 156 17.21 -20.56 12.31
CA ASP A 156 16.47 -19.35 12.02
C ASP A 156 15.62 -19.57 10.78
N LEU A 157 14.29 -19.66 10.93
CA LEU A 157 13.37 -19.82 9.81
C LEU A 157 13.19 -18.53 8.98
N GLY A 158 13.82 -17.41 9.35
CA GLY A 158 13.75 -16.16 8.60
C GLY A 158 12.33 -15.58 8.53
N GLU A 159 12.11 -14.60 7.66
CA GLU A 159 10.79 -14.01 7.39
C GLU A 159 9.94 -14.97 6.57
N VAL A 160 9.12 -15.77 7.25
CA VAL A 160 8.45 -16.90 6.61
C VAL A 160 7.42 -16.42 5.58
N ASP A 161 7.42 -17.09 4.43
CA ASP A 161 6.41 -16.94 3.38
C ASP A 161 5.73 -18.31 3.14
N ILE A 162 4.48 -18.42 3.58
CA ILE A 162 3.64 -19.63 3.37
C ILE A 162 3.07 -19.70 1.95
N SER A 163 3.18 -18.65 1.15
CA SER A 163 2.77 -18.69 -0.24
C SER A 163 3.67 -19.66 -1.01
N LEU A 164 3.10 -20.51 -1.88
CA LEU A 164 3.93 -21.28 -2.81
C LEU A 164 4.41 -20.38 -3.96
N VAL A 165 3.60 -19.37 -4.28
CA VAL A 165 3.79 -18.40 -5.34
C VAL A 165 3.52 -17.01 -4.78
N ASP A 166 4.49 -16.12 -4.92
CA ASP A 166 4.37 -14.69 -4.61
C ASP A 166 3.77 -13.96 -5.82
N PHE A 167 2.54 -13.47 -5.64
CA PHE A 167 1.81 -12.70 -6.65
C PHE A 167 2.21 -11.21 -6.66
N GLY A 168 2.89 -10.71 -5.62
CA GLY A 168 3.13 -9.29 -5.37
C GLY A 168 1.85 -8.47 -5.13
N THR A 169 2.01 -7.17 -4.84
CA THR A 169 0.90 -6.21 -4.69
C THR A 169 0.65 -5.44 -5.99
N PRO A 170 -0.58 -5.33 -6.55
CA PRO A 170 -1.90 -5.52 -5.95
C PRO A 170 -2.48 -6.94 -6.05
N ALA A 171 -3.66 -7.15 -5.44
CA ALA A 171 -4.37 -8.42 -5.40
C ALA A 171 -4.50 -9.09 -6.80
N PRO A 172 -4.32 -10.42 -6.89
CA PRO A 172 -4.35 -11.14 -8.15
C PRO A 172 -5.70 -10.99 -8.86
N GLY A 173 -5.68 -10.84 -10.18
CA GLY A 173 -6.86 -10.99 -11.05
C GLY A 173 -7.08 -12.46 -11.44
N GLY A 174 -8.19 -12.78 -12.12
CA GLY A 174 -8.54 -14.17 -12.50
C GLY A 174 -7.46 -14.83 -13.37
N ASP A 175 -7.05 -14.13 -14.43
CA ASP A 175 -6.00 -14.57 -15.37
C ASP A 175 -4.66 -14.91 -14.68
N MET A 176 -4.39 -14.27 -13.53
CA MET A 176 -3.17 -14.50 -12.76
C MET A 176 -3.17 -15.89 -12.13
N PHE A 177 -4.31 -16.34 -11.58
CA PHE A 177 -4.44 -17.67 -11.00
C PHE A 177 -4.34 -18.76 -12.06
N LEU A 178 -4.97 -18.55 -13.22
CA LEU A 178 -4.89 -19.47 -14.36
C LEU A 178 -3.45 -19.66 -14.83
N SER A 179 -2.74 -18.55 -15.11
CA SER A 179 -1.32 -18.60 -15.54
C SER A 179 -0.43 -19.32 -14.52
N VAL A 180 -0.71 -19.17 -13.23
CA VAL A 180 0.06 -19.84 -12.18
C VAL A 180 -0.23 -21.33 -12.09
N LEU A 181 -1.50 -21.73 -12.26
CA LEU A 181 -1.87 -23.14 -12.28
C LEU A 181 -1.24 -23.88 -13.47
N GLU A 182 -1.25 -23.27 -14.67
CA GLU A 182 -0.54 -23.77 -15.84
C GLU A 182 0.97 -23.95 -15.55
N LEU A 183 1.59 -22.96 -14.91
CA LEU A 183 3.01 -23.01 -14.54
C LEU A 183 3.36 -24.07 -13.49
N LEU A 184 2.40 -24.44 -12.65
CA LEU A 184 2.56 -25.53 -11.70
C LEU A 184 2.28 -26.91 -12.32
N GLY A 185 2.00 -26.96 -13.62
CA GLY A 185 1.66 -28.17 -14.36
C GLY A 185 0.30 -28.74 -14.01
N HIS A 186 -0.68 -27.88 -13.71
CA HIS A 186 -2.07 -28.30 -13.55
C HIS A 186 -2.77 -28.23 -14.91
N ASP A 187 -3.05 -29.38 -15.50
CA ASP A 187 -3.86 -29.48 -16.70
C ASP A 187 -5.32 -29.15 -16.36
N PHE A 188 -5.94 -28.27 -17.14
CA PHE A 188 -7.36 -27.96 -17.04
C PHE A 188 -8.11 -28.74 -18.10
N ASP A 189 -9.24 -29.33 -17.73
CA ASP A 189 -10.23 -29.78 -18.71
C ASP A 189 -10.77 -28.54 -19.47
N ASP A 190 -11.01 -28.65 -20.78
CA ASP A 190 -11.38 -27.52 -21.66
C ASP A 190 -12.67 -26.74 -21.26
N ASP A 191 -13.39 -27.16 -20.22
CA ASP A 191 -14.62 -26.56 -19.69
C ASP A 191 -14.43 -25.21 -18.93
N PHE A 192 -13.25 -24.60 -19.01
CA PHE A 192 -12.93 -23.31 -18.34
C PHE A 192 -13.01 -22.07 -19.25
N ASN A 193 -13.71 -22.16 -20.39
CA ASN A 193 -13.83 -21.06 -21.37
C ASN A 193 -14.48 -19.76 -20.85
N ASN A 194 -15.09 -19.76 -19.67
CA ASN A 194 -15.60 -18.52 -19.06
C ASN A 194 -14.56 -17.85 -18.15
N VAL A 195 -13.72 -17.00 -18.77
CA VAL A 195 -12.61 -16.25 -18.14
C VAL A 195 -13.07 -15.32 -17.00
N ASN A 196 -14.37 -15.04 -16.89
CA ASN A 196 -14.90 -14.12 -15.87
C ASN A 196 -15.13 -14.75 -14.48
N ASP A 197 -14.96 -16.06 -14.30
CA ASP A 197 -15.17 -16.70 -12.99
C ASP A 197 -13.92 -16.65 -12.09
N TYR A 198 -13.61 -15.44 -11.61
CA TYR A 198 -12.53 -15.18 -10.66
C TYR A 198 -12.52 -16.13 -9.46
N ASN A 199 -13.70 -16.46 -8.91
CA ASN A 199 -13.81 -17.29 -7.72
C ASN A 199 -13.51 -18.76 -8.01
N LYS A 200 -13.88 -19.27 -9.19
CA LYS A 200 -13.53 -20.63 -9.63
C LYS A 200 -12.03 -20.80 -9.78
N PHE A 201 -11.34 -19.90 -10.49
CA PHE A 201 -9.87 -19.96 -10.65
C PHE A 201 -9.14 -19.81 -9.31
N ARG A 202 -9.61 -18.88 -8.47
CA ARG A 202 -9.09 -18.70 -7.12
C ARG A 202 -9.23 -19.99 -6.30
N THR A 203 -10.38 -20.64 -6.34
CA THR A 203 -10.65 -21.89 -5.60
C THR A 203 -9.80 -23.04 -6.12
N ALA A 204 -9.72 -23.20 -7.45
CA ALA A 204 -8.85 -24.20 -8.08
C ALA A 204 -7.38 -24.02 -7.66
N TYR A 205 -6.90 -22.78 -7.65
CA TYR A 205 -5.54 -22.47 -7.19
C TYR A 205 -5.33 -22.85 -5.72
N TYR A 206 -6.24 -22.45 -4.82
CA TYR A 206 -6.09 -22.78 -3.41
C TYR A 206 -6.17 -24.29 -3.15
N ASN A 207 -7.05 -25.01 -3.84
CA ASN A 207 -7.15 -26.47 -3.74
C ASN A 207 -5.87 -27.15 -4.24
N PHE A 208 -5.34 -26.69 -5.38
CA PHE A 208 -4.11 -27.21 -5.93
C PHE A 208 -2.92 -26.94 -5.00
N VAL A 209 -2.75 -25.70 -4.54
CA VAL A 209 -1.66 -25.33 -3.62
C VAL A 209 -1.81 -26.00 -2.26
N ALA A 210 -3.02 -26.28 -1.79
CA ALA A 210 -3.25 -27.03 -0.55
C ALA A 210 -2.62 -28.42 -0.60
N SER A 211 -2.55 -29.07 -1.77
CA SER A 211 -1.86 -30.36 -1.92
C SER A 211 -0.33 -30.29 -1.74
N TYR A 212 0.25 -29.09 -1.87
CA TYR A 212 1.68 -28.82 -1.69
C TYR A 212 2.01 -28.11 -0.38
N ARG A 213 1.05 -28.10 0.55
CA ARG A 213 1.19 -27.52 1.89
C ARG A 213 0.90 -28.58 2.96
N PRO A 214 1.46 -28.41 4.17
CA PRO A 214 1.05 -29.23 5.30
C PRO A 214 -0.45 -29.00 5.58
N PRO A 215 -1.25 -30.07 5.80
CA PRO A 215 -2.70 -29.93 5.96
C PRO A 215 -3.09 -29.28 7.30
N ASN A 216 -2.29 -29.52 8.34
CA ASN A 216 -2.62 -29.17 9.73
C ASN A 216 -1.68 -28.12 10.34
N HIS A 217 -0.70 -27.64 9.59
CA HIS A 217 0.38 -26.80 10.09
C HIS A 217 0.70 -25.65 9.15
N SER A 218 1.50 -24.71 9.62
CA SER A 218 1.98 -23.58 8.84
C SER A 218 3.11 -23.97 7.88
N LEU A 219 3.95 -24.94 8.27
CA LEU A 219 5.16 -25.41 7.55
C LEU A 219 5.35 -26.92 7.70
N PHE A 220 5.98 -27.60 6.72
CA PHE A 220 6.35 -29.02 6.86
C PHE A 220 7.31 -29.24 8.03
N PHE A 221 8.13 -28.24 8.36
CA PHE A 221 8.89 -28.23 9.61
C PHE A 221 8.03 -28.57 10.85
N PHE A 222 6.87 -27.92 11.01
CA PHE A 222 6.00 -28.12 12.17
C PHE A 222 5.18 -29.42 12.10
N ASP A 223 4.82 -29.88 10.89
CA ASP A 223 4.12 -31.16 10.65
C ASP A 223 4.95 -32.39 11.06
N ASN A 224 6.26 -32.19 11.29
CA ASN A 224 7.22 -33.20 11.70
C ASN A 224 7.77 -32.97 13.12
N LEU A 225 7.03 -32.26 13.97
CA LEU A 225 7.30 -32.17 15.41
C LEU A 225 6.34 -33.07 16.19
N GLN A 226 6.70 -33.40 17.44
CA GLN A 226 5.77 -34.06 18.36
C GLN A 226 4.81 -33.04 18.97
N TYR A 227 3.52 -33.34 18.92
CA TYR A 227 2.47 -32.55 19.58
C TYR A 227 1.31 -33.46 19.99
N LYS A 228 0.43 -32.99 20.89
CA LYS A 228 -0.68 -33.79 21.43
C LYS A 228 -2.02 -33.32 20.88
N VAL A 229 -2.75 -34.19 20.18
CA VAL A 229 -4.08 -33.96 19.61
C VAL A 229 -5.10 -34.87 20.28
N GLY A 230 -6.06 -34.30 21.01
CA GLY A 230 -7.12 -35.06 21.65
C GLY A 230 -6.61 -36.17 22.58
N GLY A 231 -5.52 -35.90 23.32
CA GLY A 231 -4.90 -36.89 24.20
C GLY A 231 -3.77 -37.71 23.56
N ASN A 232 -3.76 -37.85 22.24
CA ASN A 232 -2.82 -38.69 21.51
C ASN A 232 -1.59 -37.91 21.05
N ILE A 233 -0.41 -38.50 21.16
CA ILE A 233 0.83 -37.93 20.60
C ILE A 233 0.83 -38.20 19.09
N VAL A 234 0.93 -37.12 18.31
CA VAL A 234 1.05 -37.11 16.85
C VAL A 234 2.44 -36.59 16.49
N GLY A 235 3.00 -37.07 15.37
CA GLY A 235 4.34 -36.76 14.92
C GLY A 235 5.36 -37.90 15.16
N PRO A 236 6.63 -37.68 14.80
CA PRO A 236 7.66 -38.72 14.85
C PRO A 236 7.99 -39.10 16.30
N LYS A 237 8.07 -40.39 16.65
CA LYS A 237 8.43 -40.83 18.04
C LYS A 237 9.85 -40.45 18.44
N LYS A 238 10.74 -40.24 17.47
CA LYS A 238 12.12 -39.83 17.69
C LYS A 238 12.29 -38.38 17.25
N VAL A 239 12.89 -37.56 18.12
CA VAL A 239 13.31 -36.20 17.76
C VAL A 239 14.44 -36.29 16.75
N PHE A 240 14.37 -35.51 15.67
CA PHE A 240 15.44 -35.46 14.68
C PHE A 240 16.77 -35.07 15.33
N PRO A 241 17.91 -35.62 14.88
CA PRO A 241 19.23 -35.29 15.42
C PRO A 241 19.49 -33.79 15.53
N GLY A 242 19.20 -33.01 14.48
CA GLY A 242 19.39 -31.56 14.53
C GLY A 242 18.46 -30.81 15.48
N LEU A 243 17.28 -31.35 15.77
CA LEU A 243 16.37 -30.79 16.77
C LEU A 243 16.75 -31.19 18.20
N ALA A 244 17.37 -32.35 18.37
CA ALA A 244 17.83 -32.83 19.68
C ALA A 244 19.00 -31.99 20.23
N SER A 245 19.82 -31.40 19.35
CA SER A 245 20.94 -30.52 19.68
C SER A 245 20.60 -29.03 19.74
N LEU A 246 19.41 -28.63 19.25
CA LEU A 246 19.06 -27.24 19.01
C LEU A 246 18.98 -26.42 20.30
N GLU A 247 19.73 -25.30 20.35
CA GLU A 247 19.79 -24.37 21.49
C GLU A 247 19.08 -23.05 21.21
N ILE A 248 19.05 -22.60 19.95
CA ILE A 248 18.49 -21.31 19.53
C ILE A 248 17.53 -21.54 18.37
N PHE A 249 16.29 -21.07 18.52
CA PHE A 249 15.31 -21.06 17.46
C PHE A 249 14.80 -19.64 17.19
N ARG A 250 14.67 -19.28 15.92
CA ARG A 250 14.11 -18.02 15.48
C ARG A 250 13.11 -18.24 14.34
N ILE A 251 12.05 -17.44 14.32
CA ILE A 251 11.12 -17.36 13.19
C ILE A 251 10.69 -15.90 13.04
N GLY A 252 10.85 -15.36 11.83
CA GLY A 252 10.44 -14.02 11.44
C GLY A 252 8.95 -13.95 11.09
N GLY A 253 8.40 -12.74 11.08
CA GLY A 253 7.05 -12.48 10.57
C GLY A 253 7.00 -12.50 9.05
N PRO A 254 5.80 -12.36 8.46
CA PRO A 254 5.69 -12.17 7.01
C PRO A 254 6.46 -10.90 6.59
N LYS A 255 7.13 -10.97 5.44
CA LYS A 255 7.93 -9.90 4.85
C LYS A 255 7.15 -8.61 4.55
N ASP A 256 5.81 -8.70 4.42
CA ASP A 256 4.93 -7.55 4.19
C ASP A 256 3.82 -7.49 5.26
N ASP A 257 3.95 -6.52 6.17
CA ASP A 257 2.95 -6.16 7.21
C ASP A 257 1.53 -5.93 6.64
N ARG A 258 1.40 -5.72 5.32
CA ARG A 258 0.14 -5.40 4.64
C ARG A 258 -0.69 -6.60 4.23
N THR A 259 -0.11 -7.80 4.15
CA THR A 259 -0.90 -8.98 3.83
C THR A 259 -1.67 -9.39 5.09
N VAL A 260 -2.99 -9.17 5.07
CA VAL A 260 -3.93 -9.53 6.15
C VAL A 260 -3.89 -11.03 6.51
N HIS A 261 -3.24 -11.85 5.67
CA HIS A 261 -3.05 -13.29 5.83
C HIS A 261 -1.63 -13.67 6.28
N GLY A 262 -0.99 -12.83 7.10
CA GLY A 262 0.28 -13.15 7.73
C GLY A 262 0.28 -14.50 8.44
N ILE A 263 1.46 -15.09 8.62
CA ILE A 263 1.60 -16.39 9.26
C ILE A 263 1.07 -16.31 10.67
N SER A 264 0.17 -17.23 10.93
CA SER A 264 -0.53 -17.35 12.19
C SER A 264 -0.13 -18.70 12.77
N LEU A 265 0.94 -18.69 13.58
CA LEU A 265 1.41 -19.90 14.25
C LEU A 265 0.30 -20.42 15.15
N ARG A 266 0.06 -21.72 15.08
CA ARG A 266 -0.84 -22.39 16.02
C ARG A 266 -0.14 -22.51 17.37
N HIS A 267 -0.91 -22.53 18.46
CA HIS A 267 -0.34 -22.69 19.80
C HIS A 267 0.47 -23.99 19.96
N SER A 268 0.02 -25.07 19.31
CA SER A 268 0.74 -26.35 19.28
C SER A 268 2.12 -26.26 18.66
N GLU A 269 2.27 -25.50 17.58
CA GLU A 269 3.54 -25.30 16.89
C GLU A 269 4.54 -24.59 17.80
N CYS A 270 4.05 -23.61 18.58
CA CYS A 270 4.85 -22.92 19.58
C CYS A 270 5.31 -23.89 20.69
N PHE A 271 4.38 -24.63 21.31
CA PHE A 271 4.72 -25.54 22.40
C PHE A 271 5.68 -26.65 22.00
N ALA A 272 5.55 -27.20 20.78
CA ALA A 272 6.46 -28.22 20.29
C ALA A 272 7.93 -27.74 20.27
N ILE A 273 8.17 -26.49 19.89
CA ILE A 273 9.52 -25.89 19.88
C ILE A 273 10.04 -25.60 21.28
N LEU A 274 9.18 -25.08 22.15
CA LEU A 274 9.57 -24.74 23.52
C LEU A 274 9.97 -25.98 24.33
N LEU A 275 9.48 -27.16 23.96
CA LEU A 275 9.76 -28.43 24.64
C LEU A 275 10.93 -29.22 24.02
N LEU A 276 11.68 -28.64 23.08
CA LEU A 276 12.86 -29.30 22.52
C LEU A 276 13.93 -29.54 23.61
N PRO A 277 14.68 -30.65 23.58
CA PRO A 277 15.47 -31.10 24.73
C PRO A 277 16.54 -30.10 25.22
N ARG A 278 17.15 -29.34 24.31
CA ARG A 278 18.28 -28.44 24.60
C ARG A 278 17.99 -26.96 24.31
N ILE A 279 16.74 -26.60 24.02
CA ILE A 279 16.39 -25.24 23.62
C ILE A 279 16.64 -24.24 24.76
N GLN A 280 17.41 -23.20 24.50
CA GLN A 280 17.74 -22.16 25.47
C GLN A 280 17.15 -20.80 25.09
N SER A 281 16.96 -20.54 23.80
CA SER A 281 16.51 -19.25 23.31
C SER A 281 15.51 -19.42 22.17
N VAL A 282 14.34 -18.80 22.30
CA VAL A 282 13.31 -18.79 21.26
C VAL A 282 12.91 -17.34 20.97
N ALA A 283 12.96 -16.95 19.71
CA ALA A 283 12.44 -15.67 19.23
C ALA A 283 11.44 -15.89 18.11
N MET A 284 10.19 -15.49 18.32
CA MET A 284 9.13 -15.62 17.32
C MET A 284 8.57 -14.25 17.01
N SER A 285 8.66 -13.84 15.74
CA SER A 285 8.14 -12.59 15.23
C SER A 285 6.84 -12.79 14.43
N SER A 286 5.94 -13.67 14.88
CA SER A 286 4.76 -14.10 14.12
C SER A 286 3.46 -13.72 14.81
N THR A 287 2.34 -13.74 14.07
CA THR A 287 1.01 -13.72 14.70
C THR A 287 0.63 -15.12 15.19
N PHE A 288 -0.28 -15.19 16.17
CA PHE A 288 -0.85 -16.45 16.67
C PHE A 288 -2.30 -16.61 16.21
N ALA A 289 -2.60 -17.78 15.66
CA ALA A 289 -3.94 -18.14 15.19
C ALA A 289 -4.83 -18.56 16.36
N SER A 290 -6.09 -18.92 16.05
CA SER A 290 -7.04 -19.45 17.01
C SER A 290 -6.43 -20.50 17.95
N VAL A 291 -6.95 -20.53 19.17
CA VAL A 291 -6.56 -21.52 20.17
C VAL A 291 -7.01 -22.91 19.73
N ASP A 292 -6.08 -23.65 19.14
CA ASP A 292 -6.24 -25.10 19.04
C ASP A 292 -6.13 -25.66 20.47
N LEU A 293 -7.06 -26.54 20.88
CA LEU A 293 -7.15 -27.19 22.21
C LEU A 293 -5.99 -28.17 22.50
N LEU A 294 -4.85 -28.00 21.83
CA LEU A 294 -3.73 -28.91 21.86
C LEU A 294 -2.90 -28.67 23.14
N GLU A 295 -2.65 -29.76 23.87
CA GLU A 295 -1.86 -29.75 25.08
C GLU A 295 -0.36 -29.92 24.77
N PRO A 296 0.54 -29.43 25.64
CA PRO A 296 1.95 -29.80 25.55
C PRO A 296 2.10 -31.32 25.58
N PHE A 297 2.98 -31.88 24.74
CA PHE A 297 3.18 -33.33 24.64
C PHE A 297 4.01 -33.92 25.78
N SER A 298 4.73 -33.08 26.54
CA SER A 298 5.62 -33.50 27.61
C SER A 298 5.31 -32.76 28.91
N ASP A 299 5.28 -33.51 30.02
CA ASP A 299 5.23 -32.97 31.39
C ASP A 299 6.61 -32.50 31.89
N ARG A 300 7.67 -32.73 31.09
CA ARG A 300 9.01 -32.27 31.47
C ARG A 300 9.11 -30.76 31.30
N PRO A 301 9.71 -30.05 32.27
CA PRO A 301 9.93 -28.62 32.13
C PRO A 301 10.89 -28.35 30.96
N SER A 302 10.55 -27.32 30.17
CA SER A 302 11.40 -26.81 29.10
C SER A 302 12.76 -26.35 29.62
N THR A 303 13.82 -26.52 28.83
CA THR A 303 15.17 -25.99 29.10
C THR A 303 15.34 -24.51 28.73
N LEU A 304 14.26 -23.88 28.23
CA LEU A 304 14.27 -22.51 27.72
C LEU A 304 14.60 -21.47 28.78
N LYS A 305 15.56 -20.60 28.46
CA LYS A 305 16.00 -19.48 29.31
C LYS A 305 15.53 -18.12 28.80
N ARG A 306 15.41 -17.95 27.48
CA ARG A 306 15.04 -16.68 26.86
C ARG A 306 13.88 -16.85 25.89
N LEU A 307 12.82 -16.09 26.11
CA LEU A 307 11.66 -16.06 25.23
C LEU A 307 11.43 -14.65 24.69
N THR A 308 11.26 -14.56 23.38
CA THR A 308 10.97 -13.31 22.67
C THR A 308 9.78 -13.51 21.74
N PHE A 309 8.71 -12.75 21.95
CA PHE A 309 7.58 -12.64 21.04
C PHE A 309 7.53 -11.23 20.47
N ILE A 310 7.41 -11.11 19.15
CA ILE A 310 7.26 -9.84 18.45
C ILE A 310 6.08 -10.04 17.49
N HIS A 311 5.10 -9.13 17.47
CA HIS A 311 3.82 -9.21 16.73
C HIS A 311 2.65 -9.89 17.47
N GLY A 312 1.44 -9.62 16.97
CA GLY A 312 0.18 -9.65 17.74
C GLY A 312 -0.62 -10.94 17.71
N PHE A 313 -1.49 -11.11 18.71
CA PHE A 313 -2.56 -12.10 18.71
C PHE A 313 -3.77 -11.54 17.98
N THR A 314 -4.45 -12.36 17.18
CA THR A 314 -5.66 -11.96 16.46
C THR A 314 -6.82 -11.64 17.41
N HIS A 315 -7.70 -10.71 17.02
CA HIS A 315 -8.63 -9.98 17.91
C HIS A 315 -9.68 -10.80 18.67
N GLN A 316 -9.94 -12.05 18.30
CA GLN A 316 -11.22 -12.68 18.61
C GLN A 316 -11.30 -13.48 19.93
N GLN A 317 -10.24 -13.55 20.74
CA GLN A 317 -10.17 -14.52 21.85
C GLN A 317 -9.44 -13.96 23.09
N GLU A 318 -10.10 -13.12 23.90
CA GLU A 318 -9.54 -12.64 25.19
C GLU A 318 -9.31 -13.74 26.23
N PRO A 319 -10.30 -14.59 26.60
CA PRO A 319 -10.14 -15.55 27.69
C PRO A 319 -9.06 -16.60 27.38
N ASP A 320 -8.96 -17.00 26.11
CA ASP A 320 -8.04 -18.07 25.72
C ASP A 320 -6.56 -17.63 25.73
N ARG A 321 -6.27 -16.32 25.67
CA ARG A 321 -4.90 -15.79 25.75
C ARG A 321 -4.31 -15.94 27.15
N VAL A 322 -5.11 -15.69 28.19
CA VAL A 322 -4.64 -15.86 29.57
C VAL A 322 -4.29 -17.32 29.81
N VAL A 323 -5.17 -18.24 29.39
CA VAL A 323 -4.93 -19.68 29.45
C VAL A 323 -3.67 -20.08 28.68
N PHE A 324 -3.44 -19.51 27.50
CA PHE A 324 -2.20 -19.75 26.74
C PHE A 324 -0.96 -19.33 27.53
N PHE A 325 -0.94 -18.12 28.10
CA PHE A 325 0.20 -17.62 28.87
C PHE A 325 0.39 -18.36 30.21
N GLU A 326 -0.69 -18.81 30.85
CA GLU A 326 -0.63 -19.69 32.02
C GLU A 326 0.08 -20.99 31.67
N LYS A 327 -0.42 -21.72 30.67
CA LYS A 327 0.21 -22.97 30.19
C LYS A 327 1.65 -22.76 29.75
N LEU A 328 1.91 -21.68 29.01
CA LEU A 328 3.26 -21.32 28.58
C LEU A 328 4.19 -21.14 29.78
N SER A 329 3.77 -20.38 30.79
CA SER A 329 4.58 -20.15 31.99
C SER A 329 4.82 -21.42 32.82
N GLU A 330 3.86 -22.36 32.81
CA GLU A 330 3.99 -23.66 33.48
C GLU A 330 5.07 -24.53 32.81
N ILE A 331 5.05 -24.62 31.49
CA ILE A 331 6.03 -25.44 30.76
C ILE A 331 7.42 -24.81 30.70
N THR A 332 7.53 -23.48 30.75
CA THR A 332 8.81 -22.75 30.66
C THR A 332 9.36 -22.33 32.02
N SER A 333 9.34 -23.22 33.01
CA SER A 333 9.73 -22.91 34.41
C SER A 333 11.20 -22.51 34.63
N ASN A 334 12.04 -22.58 33.61
CA ASN A 334 13.47 -22.20 33.63
C ASN A 334 13.76 -20.83 33.00
N LEU A 335 12.75 -20.02 32.64
CA LEU A 335 12.98 -18.71 32.02
C LEU A 335 13.78 -17.77 32.93
N GLU A 336 14.74 -17.09 32.30
CA GLU A 336 15.56 -16.02 32.87
C GLU A 336 15.19 -14.65 32.26
N GLN A 337 14.62 -14.64 31.05
CA GLN A 337 14.22 -13.42 30.33
C GLN A 337 12.97 -13.65 29.47
N VAL A 338 12.05 -12.67 29.51
CA VAL A 338 10.83 -12.65 28.68
C VAL A 338 10.69 -11.27 28.03
N TYR A 339 10.58 -11.25 26.71
CA TYR A 339 10.28 -10.05 25.93
C TYR A 339 9.05 -10.31 25.05
N ILE A 340 8.01 -9.50 25.19
CA ILE A 340 6.77 -9.65 24.42
C ILE A 340 6.42 -8.29 23.83
N ASN A 341 6.51 -8.11 22.53
CA ASN A 341 6.10 -6.90 21.82
C ASN A 341 4.96 -7.24 20.85
N ALA A 342 3.76 -7.42 21.40
CA ALA A 342 2.57 -7.79 20.66
C ALA A 342 1.73 -6.57 20.24
N ARG A 343 1.58 -6.33 18.93
CA ARG A 343 0.62 -5.34 18.41
C ARG A 343 -0.80 -5.85 18.59
N PHE A 344 -1.57 -5.24 19.50
CA PHE A 344 -3.00 -5.53 19.61
C PHE A 344 -3.82 -4.49 18.88
N SER A 345 -4.38 -4.87 17.75
CA SER A 345 -5.07 -3.96 16.83
C SER A 345 -6.39 -3.39 17.38
N SER A 346 -6.91 -3.82 18.54
CA SER A 346 -8.18 -3.32 19.14
C SER A 346 -8.07 -2.74 20.55
N PHE A 347 -6.93 -2.86 21.22
CA PHE A 347 -6.79 -2.45 22.63
C PHE A 347 -5.99 -1.16 22.74
N GLU A 348 -6.48 -0.07 22.15
CA GLU A 348 -5.79 1.22 22.25
C GLU A 348 -5.91 1.90 23.63
N GLN A 349 -6.74 1.39 24.56
CA GLN A 349 -7.14 2.20 25.72
C GLN A 349 -6.94 1.60 27.12
N ASP A 350 -6.59 0.32 27.29
CA ASP A 350 -6.18 -0.19 28.62
C ASP A 350 -5.19 -1.34 28.52
N HIS A 351 -3.99 -1.02 28.03
CA HIS A 351 -2.87 -1.95 27.99
C HIS A 351 -2.54 -2.54 29.39
N SER A 352 -2.88 -1.87 30.51
CA SER A 352 -2.56 -2.33 31.88
C SER A 352 -3.34 -3.57 32.23
N ARG A 353 -4.66 -3.54 31.96
CA ARG A 353 -5.56 -4.64 32.30
C ARG A 353 -5.15 -5.95 31.68
N PHE A 354 -4.42 -5.91 30.56
CA PHE A 354 -4.04 -7.12 29.85
C PHE A 354 -2.59 -7.54 30.12
N PHE A 355 -1.62 -6.61 30.05
CA PHE A 355 -0.20 -6.96 30.14
C PHE A 355 0.27 -7.24 31.56
N GLU A 356 -0.24 -6.50 32.54
CA GLU A 356 0.18 -6.71 33.92
C GLU A 356 -0.22 -8.12 34.42
N PRO A 357 -1.46 -8.61 34.23
CA PRO A 357 -1.82 -9.97 34.63
C PRO A 357 -0.96 -11.05 33.98
N ILE A 358 -0.69 -10.95 32.66
CA ILE A 358 0.19 -11.88 31.95
C ILE A 358 1.58 -11.89 32.57
N THR A 359 2.13 -10.71 32.86
CA THR A 359 3.47 -10.63 33.46
C THR A 359 3.49 -11.20 34.88
N ARG A 360 2.40 -11.00 35.64
CA ARG A 360 2.25 -11.60 36.98
C ARG A 360 2.12 -13.11 36.94
N ILE A 361 1.50 -13.69 35.90
CA ILE A 361 1.45 -15.14 35.69
C ILE A 361 2.87 -15.71 35.54
N PHE A 362 3.71 -15.10 34.70
CA PHE A 362 5.11 -15.51 34.56
C PHE A 362 5.88 -15.41 35.89
N LEU A 363 5.76 -14.31 36.63
CA LEU A 363 6.42 -14.16 37.94
C LEU A 363 5.92 -15.15 38.99
N LYS A 364 4.63 -15.48 38.97
CA LYS A 364 4.02 -16.43 39.89
C LYS A 364 4.52 -17.85 39.64
N ASN A 365 4.60 -18.25 38.37
CA ASN A 365 4.89 -19.62 37.99
C ASN A 365 6.40 -19.90 37.84
N ILE A 366 7.23 -18.88 37.61
CA ILE A 366 8.65 -19.03 37.29
C ILE A 366 9.55 -18.36 38.33
N LYS A 367 10.07 -19.15 39.27
CA LYS A 367 10.89 -18.65 40.39
C LYS A 367 12.23 -18.07 39.96
N THR A 368 12.78 -18.49 38.82
CA THR A 368 14.07 -18.01 38.30
C THR A 368 13.98 -16.66 37.60
N LEU A 369 12.78 -16.24 37.21
CA LEU A 369 12.55 -15.05 36.39
C LEU A 369 12.49 -13.80 37.27
N LYS A 370 13.46 -12.90 37.11
CA LYS A 370 13.47 -11.60 37.80
C LYS A 370 12.47 -10.65 37.14
N SER A 371 11.76 -9.85 37.94
CA SER A 371 10.84 -8.81 37.46
C SER A 371 11.51 -7.82 36.50
N SER A 372 12.79 -7.52 36.71
CA SER A 372 13.61 -6.69 35.83
C SER A 372 13.83 -7.29 34.44
N ASN A 373 13.66 -8.60 34.26
CA ASN A 373 13.95 -9.30 33.01
C ASN A 373 12.71 -9.57 32.17
N ILE A 374 11.57 -8.98 32.55
CA ILE A 374 10.33 -9.07 31.78
C ILE A 374 9.97 -7.71 31.20
N LEU A 375 9.74 -7.69 29.89
CA LEU A 375 9.22 -6.55 29.17
C LEU A 375 8.05 -6.99 28.30
N VAL A 376 6.92 -6.31 28.41
CA VAL A 376 5.72 -6.56 27.63
C VAL A 376 5.18 -5.25 27.05
N ASN A 377 5.34 -5.05 25.74
CA ASN A 377 4.87 -3.91 24.96
C ASN A 377 5.27 -2.56 25.54
N GLY A 378 6.56 -2.37 25.79
CA GLY A 378 7.06 -1.17 26.47
C GLY A 378 6.95 -1.21 27.99
N GLY A 379 5.99 -1.98 28.53
CA GLY A 379 5.75 -2.11 29.96
C GLY A 379 6.68 -3.11 30.66
N GLY A 380 6.87 -2.93 31.96
CA GLY A 380 7.67 -3.82 32.80
C GLY A 380 7.51 -3.48 34.28
N PHE A 381 8.20 -4.21 35.15
CA PHE A 381 8.25 -3.89 36.57
C PHE A 381 9.48 -3.05 36.89
N ASP A 382 9.29 -2.01 37.71
CA ASP A 382 10.38 -1.25 38.28
C ASP A 382 11.08 -2.00 39.43
N GLU A 383 12.13 -1.39 39.99
CA GLU A 383 12.90 -1.95 41.11
C GLU A 383 12.05 -2.18 42.38
N THR A 384 10.88 -1.52 42.49
CA THR A 384 9.94 -1.67 43.61
C THR A 384 8.87 -2.73 43.36
N GLY A 385 8.90 -3.39 42.20
CA GLY A 385 7.90 -4.38 41.79
C GLY A 385 6.56 -3.77 41.35
N ARG A 386 6.51 -2.46 41.07
CA ARG A 386 5.32 -1.80 40.52
C ARG A 386 5.37 -1.83 38.99
N TRP A 387 4.22 -2.04 38.37
CA TRP A 387 4.10 -2.05 36.92
C TRP A 387 4.26 -0.64 36.36
N ASN A 388 5.05 -0.51 35.29
CA ASN A 388 5.31 0.74 34.59
C ASN A 388 5.23 0.53 33.08
N PHE A 389 4.38 1.30 32.39
CA PHE A 389 4.17 1.18 30.96
C PHE A 389 5.29 1.70 30.07
N ASP A 390 6.08 2.62 30.60
CA ASP A 390 7.17 3.23 29.86
C ASP A 390 8.51 2.59 30.30
N GLU A 391 8.51 1.41 30.92
CA GLU A 391 9.72 0.83 31.49
C GLU A 391 10.80 0.56 30.43
N GLU A 392 10.43 0.02 29.27
CA GLU A 392 11.36 -0.15 28.14
C GLU A 392 11.92 1.20 27.68
N ARG A 393 11.04 2.21 27.55
CA ARG A 393 11.44 3.56 27.17
C ARG A 393 12.32 4.21 28.22
N ARG A 394 12.03 4.03 29.51
CA ARG A 394 12.82 4.53 30.65
C ARG A 394 14.19 3.87 30.67
N ARG A 395 14.26 2.54 30.48
CA ARG A 395 15.52 1.81 30.37
C ARG A 395 16.33 2.27 29.16
N GLU A 396 15.67 2.49 28.03
CA GLU A 396 16.34 2.98 26.83
C GLU A 396 16.82 4.43 26.99
N VAL A 397 16.03 5.30 27.61
CA VAL A 397 16.43 6.67 27.95
C VAL A 397 17.57 6.65 28.97
N ALA A 398 17.51 5.82 30.01
CA ALA A 398 18.57 5.67 31.00
C ALA A 398 19.85 5.13 30.36
N ARG A 399 19.74 4.17 29.43
CA ARG A 399 20.86 3.64 28.65
C ARG A 399 21.47 4.72 27.75
N LYS A 400 20.66 5.49 27.04
CA LYS A 400 21.10 6.64 26.22
C LYS A 400 21.71 7.74 27.07
N GLN A 401 21.15 8.03 28.24
CA GLN A 401 21.66 9.00 29.20
C GLN A 401 23.01 8.55 29.75
N LYS A 402 23.16 7.29 30.15
CA LYS A 402 24.44 6.73 30.60
C LYS A 402 25.48 6.72 29.49
N ALA A 403 25.09 6.41 28.25
CA ALA A 403 25.96 6.50 27.09
C ALA A 403 26.38 7.96 26.83
N PHE A 404 25.45 8.90 26.92
CA PHE A 404 25.71 10.33 26.81
C PHE A 404 26.64 10.83 27.93
N GLU A 405 26.44 10.42 29.17
CA GLU A 405 27.32 10.75 30.30
C GLU A 405 28.72 10.19 30.12
N LEU A 406 28.84 8.96 29.59
CA LEU A 406 30.13 8.37 29.24
C LEU A 406 30.82 9.17 28.12
N ILE A 407 30.08 9.58 27.10
CA ILE A 407 30.60 10.45 26.02
C ILE A 407 30.98 11.83 26.56
N ARG A 408 30.15 12.43 27.41
CA ARG A 408 30.37 13.73 28.05
C ARG A 408 31.63 13.70 28.91
N TRP A 409 31.82 12.64 29.70
CA TRP A 409 33.03 12.45 30.49
C TRP A 409 34.28 12.36 29.58
N LYS A 410 34.19 11.64 28.45
CA LYS A 410 35.26 11.62 27.44
C LYS A 410 35.49 13.00 26.83
N LEU A 411 34.43 13.77 26.55
CA LEU A 411 34.50 15.09 25.91
C LEU A 411 34.88 16.24 26.85
N GLN A 412 34.71 16.11 28.17
CA GLN A 412 35.17 17.11 29.15
C GLN A 412 36.69 17.29 29.16
N THR A 413 37.43 16.36 28.55
CA THR A 413 38.87 16.51 28.29
C THR A 413 39.18 17.47 27.13
N LEU A 414 38.18 17.87 26.34
CA LEU A 414 38.28 18.80 25.22
C LEU A 414 37.51 20.07 25.58
N LYS A 415 38.18 21.23 25.69
CA LYS A 415 37.50 22.53 25.77
C LYS A 415 36.68 22.71 24.49
N PRO A 416 35.34 22.68 24.50
CA PRO A 416 34.59 22.90 23.28
C PRO A 416 34.75 24.38 22.88
N PRO A 417 34.97 24.68 21.59
CA PRO A 417 34.95 26.05 21.12
C PRO A 417 33.56 26.65 21.41
N PRO A 418 33.47 27.95 21.74
CA PRO A 418 32.18 28.61 21.82
C PRO A 418 31.53 28.48 20.45
N ILE A 419 30.40 27.77 20.38
CA ILE A 419 29.56 27.84 19.19
C ILE A 419 29.02 29.27 19.18
N VAL A 420 29.69 30.14 18.45
CA VAL A 420 29.18 31.46 18.08
C VAL A 420 28.08 31.18 17.05
N THR A 421 26.93 30.72 17.53
CA THR A 421 25.77 30.45 16.69
C THR A 421 25.29 31.77 16.10
N THR A 422 25.39 31.95 14.79
CA THR A 422 24.61 32.95 14.07
C THR A 422 23.14 32.61 14.26
N SER A 423 22.48 33.32 15.18
CA SER A 423 21.12 33.07 15.68
C SER A 423 20.03 32.98 14.60
N LYS A 424 20.33 33.37 13.36
CA LYS A 424 19.40 33.38 12.23
C LYS A 424 19.29 32.06 11.47
N ILE A 425 20.35 31.24 11.42
CA ILE A 425 20.35 30.02 10.60
C ILE A 425 19.58 28.89 11.30
N ILE A 426 19.74 28.79 12.62
CA ILE A 426 19.17 27.67 13.39
C ILE A 426 17.65 27.61 13.28
N PRO A 427 16.88 28.71 13.47
CA PRO A 427 15.44 28.68 13.27
C PRO A 427 15.01 28.21 11.87
N GLU A 428 15.75 28.58 10.81
CA GLU A 428 15.45 28.08 9.46
C GLU A 428 15.72 26.57 9.34
N VAL A 429 16.80 26.07 9.95
CA VAL A 429 17.07 24.64 10.00
C VAL A 429 15.98 23.90 10.78
N LEU A 430 15.49 24.45 11.90
CA LEU A 430 14.44 23.83 12.70
C LEU A 430 13.16 23.58 11.88
N LYS A 431 12.81 24.47 10.94
CA LYS A 431 11.65 24.30 10.05
C LYS A 431 11.76 23.07 9.14
N HIS A 432 12.96 22.56 8.92
CA HIS A 432 13.23 21.37 8.11
C HIS A 432 13.45 20.10 8.93
N LEU A 433 13.52 20.20 10.26
CA LEU A 433 13.70 19.06 11.15
C LEU A 433 12.35 18.49 11.61
N HIS A 434 12.32 17.19 11.89
CA HIS A 434 11.16 16.61 12.55
C HIS A 434 11.11 17.07 14.01
N ARG A 435 9.91 17.25 14.59
CA ARG A 435 9.76 17.68 15.99
C ARG A 435 10.48 16.77 16.99
N SER A 436 10.59 15.46 16.72
CA SER A 436 11.41 14.55 17.56
C SER A 436 12.89 14.91 17.52
N ASP A 437 13.36 15.40 16.37
CA ASP A 437 14.74 15.77 16.15
C ASP A 437 15.00 17.15 16.74
N VAL A 438 14.05 18.09 16.60
CA VAL A 438 14.06 19.38 17.32
C VAL A 438 14.09 19.15 18.82
N PHE A 439 13.28 18.23 19.35
CA PHE A 439 13.30 17.86 20.77
C PHE A 439 14.62 17.21 21.17
N SER A 440 15.15 16.28 20.36
CA SER A 440 16.45 15.64 20.62
C SER A 440 17.59 16.66 20.56
N LEU A 441 17.51 17.64 19.66
CA LEU A 441 18.44 18.75 19.51
C LEU A 441 18.35 19.72 20.69
N MET A 442 17.14 20.02 21.15
CA MET A 442 16.90 20.79 22.37
C MET A 442 17.54 20.12 23.59
N LEU A 443 17.46 18.79 23.68
CA LEU A 443 18.07 18.02 24.78
C LEU A 443 19.58 17.84 24.63
N SER A 444 20.14 17.94 23.43
CA SER A 444 21.57 17.71 23.20
C SER A 444 22.46 18.86 23.64
N CYS A 445 21.94 20.09 23.68
CA CYS A 445 22.71 21.29 24.01
C CYS A 445 21.87 22.38 24.70
N LYS A 446 22.34 22.88 25.85
CA LYS A 446 21.68 23.98 26.58
C LYS A 446 21.54 25.27 25.74
N ALA A 447 22.52 25.57 24.88
CA ALA A 447 22.45 26.75 24.01
C ALA A 447 21.36 26.66 22.93
N LEU A 448 20.92 25.44 22.59
CA LEU A 448 19.84 25.21 21.64
C LEU A 448 18.47 25.20 22.31
N TYR A 449 18.42 25.10 23.65
CA TYR A 449 17.16 25.10 24.39
C TYR A 449 16.35 26.37 24.12
N ASP A 450 16.97 27.54 24.25
CA ASP A 450 16.29 28.83 24.10
C ASP A 450 15.80 29.10 22.66
N ILE A 451 16.36 28.40 21.67
CA ILE A 451 15.97 28.51 20.25
C ILE A 451 14.90 27.46 19.90
N CYS A 452 15.10 26.21 20.35
CA CYS A 452 14.20 25.10 20.02
C CYS A 452 12.91 25.16 20.84
N TYR A 453 12.95 25.65 22.08
CA TYR A 453 11.78 25.69 22.96
C TYR A 453 10.64 26.54 22.35
N PRO A 454 10.86 27.80 21.94
CA PRO A 454 9.80 28.57 21.27
C PRO A 454 9.26 27.90 20.00
N ASP A 455 10.13 27.32 19.17
CA ASP A 455 9.73 26.64 17.93
C ASP A 455 8.83 25.41 18.18
N MET A 456 9.11 24.66 19.26
CA MET A 456 8.26 23.54 19.69
C MET A 456 6.88 23.99 20.16
N TRP A 457 6.73 25.21 20.66
CA TRP A 457 5.43 25.73 21.12
C TRP A 457 4.70 26.57 20.07
N ALA A 458 5.38 27.03 19.02
CA ALA A 458 4.82 27.93 18.01
C ALA A 458 3.64 27.36 17.22
N ASN A 459 3.61 26.04 16.99
CA ASN A 459 2.63 25.40 16.13
C ASN A 459 2.01 24.17 16.80
N PHE A 460 0.69 24.20 17.01
CA PHE A 460 -0.10 23.06 17.47
C PHE A 460 -1.13 22.63 16.44
N ARG A 461 -1.16 21.33 16.14
CA ARG A 461 -2.12 20.70 15.24
C ARG A 461 -2.78 19.52 15.94
N PHE A 462 -4.10 19.50 15.97
CA PHE A 462 -4.88 18.46 16.61
C PHE A 462 -5.62 17.61 15.57
N GLY A 463 -5.67 16.29 15.80
CA GLY A 463 -6.44 15.35 14.99
C GLY A 463 -5.82 14.95 13.65
N SER A 464 -4.53 15.17 13.39
CA SER A 464 -3.95 14.60 12.16
C SER A 464 -3.77 13.11 12.38
N HIS A 465 -4.27 12.27 11.45
CA HIS A 465 -3.66 10.95 11.26
C HIS A 465 -2.16 11.16 11.09
N PHE A 466 -1.36 10.25 11.66
CA PHE A 466 0.11 10.25 11.58
C PHE A 466 0.55 10.36 10.11
N ASP A 467 0.69 11.58 9.63
CA ASP A 467 1.26 11.88 8.33
C ASP A 467 2.75 12.00 8.58
N TRP A 468 3.44 10.87 8.47
CA TRP A 468 4.89 10.75 8.63
C TRP A 468 5.68 11.72 7.75
N LYS A 469 5.03 12.33 6.73
CA LYS A 469 5.64 13.31 5.83
C LYS A 469 5.48 14.77 6.26
N ARG A 470 4.68 15.11 7.28
CA ARG A 470 4.46 16.51 7.68
C ARG A 470 5.04 16.81 9.08
N PHE A 471 6.04 17.69 9.10
CA PHE A 471 6.87 18.14 10.23
C PHE A 471 6.15 18.83 11.41
N ARG A 472 4.81 18.81 11.50
CA ARG A 472 4.05 19.54 12.53
C ARG A 472 3.67 18.64 13.69
N ALA A 473 3.70 19.16 14.93
CA ALA A 473 3.20 18.43 16.09
C ALA A 473 1.71 18.13 15.93
N SER A 474 1.42 16.88 15.58
CA SER A 474 0.07 16.34 15.60
C SER A 474 -0.17 15.70 16.97
N VAL A 475 -1.14 16.23 17.69
CA VAL A 475 -1.78 15.49 18.78
C VAL A 475 -2.85 14.61 18.13
N GLY A 476 -2.42 13.43 17.69
CA GLY A 476 -3.21 12.55 16.83
C GLY A 476 -4.35 11.80 17.51
N SER A 477 -4.34 11.68 18.84
CA SER A 477 -5.37 10.98 19.61
C SER A 477 -5.93 11.84 20.74
N ALA A 478 -7.19 11.61 21.11
CA ALA A 478 -7.82 12.31 22.23
C ALA A 478 -7.09 12.03 23.56
N GLY A 479 -6.58 10.81 23.76
CA GLY A 479 -5.68 10.49 24.87
C GLY A 479 -4.42 11.35 24.91
N ALA A 480 -3.80 11.67 23.76
CA ALA A 480 -2.66 12.59 23.73
C ALA A 480 -3.07 14.03 24.06
N SER A 481 -4.25 14.48 23.61
CA SER A 481 -4.81 15.80 23.98
C SER A 481 -5.08 15.89 25.48
N ARG A 482 -5.67 14.86 26.08
CA ARG A 482 -5.89 14.77 27.54
C ARG A 482 -4.56 14.82 28.29
N ARG A 483 -3.55 14.06 27.86
CA ARG A 483 -2.21 14.10 28.48
C ARG A 483 -1.59 15.49 28.40
N LEU A 484 -1.74 16.18 27.26
CA LEU A 484 -1.27 17.55 27.11
C LEU A 484 -2.01 18.50 28.06
N ALA A 485 -3.34 18.44 28.10
CA ALA A 485 -4.16 19.25 29.00
C ALA A 485 -3.77 19.05 30.48
N LYS A 486 -3.66 17.79 30.93
CA LYS A 486 -3.19 17.46 32.28
C LYS A 486 -1.76 17.92 32.55
N SER A 487 -0.87 17.82 31.57
CA SER A 487 0.52 18.29 31.73
C SER A 487 0.56 19.81 31.91
N ILE A 488 -0.27 20.55 31.18
CA ILE A 488 -0.37 22.00 31.31
C ILE A 488 -1.00 22.40 32.65
N GLU A 489 -2.00 21.65 33.10
CA GLU A 489 -2.60 21.85 34.43
C GLU A 489 -1.58 21.63 35.55
N LEU A 490 -0.74 20.59 35.44
CA LEU A 490 0.27 20.23 36.44
C LEU A 490 1.51 21.12 36.42
N PHE A 491 2.00 21.49 35.23
CA PHE A 491 3.29 22.17 35.06
C PHE A 491 3.17 23.64 34.63
N GLY A 492 1.94 24.13 34.43
CA GLY A 492 1.65 25.48 33.99
C GLY A 492 1.73 25.68 32.47
N ALA A 493 1.42 26.91 32.04
CA ALA A 493 1.27 27.29 30.63
C ALA A 493 2.58 27.66 29.91
N GLY A 494 3.75 27.32 30.47
CA GLY A 494 5.04 27.98 30.22
C GLY A 494 5.57 28.08 28.78
N GLY A 495 4.90 27.53 27.77
CA GLY A 495 5.23 27.75 26.35
C GLY A 495 4.14 28.40 25.50
N PHE A 496 2.92 28.61 26.02
CA PHE A 496 1.82 29.19 25.24
C PHE A 496 2.06 30.63 24.79
N GLU A 497 2.96 31.34 25.47
CA GLU A 497 3.41 32.68 25.06
C GLU A 497 4.09 32.69 23.68
N HIS A 498 4.55 31.52 23.24
CA HIS A 498 5.14 31.32 21.92
C HIS A 498 4.14 30.77 20.90
N LEU A 499 2.91 30.42 21.28
CA LEU A 499 1.92 29.85 20.36
C LEU A 499 1.55 30.87 19.28
N GLU A 500 1.89 30.55 18.03
CA GLU A 500 1.61 31.38 16.85
C GLU A 500 0.44 30.82 16.04
N ARG A 501 0.35 29.49 15.95
CA ARG A 501 -0.56 28.78 15.05
C ARG A 501 -1.26 27.62 15.75
N LEU A 502 -2.59 27.62 15.66
CA LEU A 502 -3.46 26.57 16.19
C LEU A 502 -4.28 25.96 15.06
N GLU A 503 -4.24 24.64 14.91
CA GLU A 503 -4.97 23.92 13.86
C GLU A 503 -5.76 22.76 14.44
N PHE A 504 -7.05 22.68 14.13
CA PHE A 504 -7.91 21.54 14.41
C PHE A 504 -8.32 20.92 13.08
N THR A 505 -7.89 19.69 12.84
CA THR A 505 -8.20 18.96 11.60
C THR A 505 -9.44 18.11 11.76
N GLN A 506 -9.98 17.57 10.65
CA GLN A 506 -11.20 16.77 10.67
C GLN A 506 -11.21 15.66 11.74
N HIS A 507 -10.09 14.97 12.01
CA HIS A 507 -10.14 13.85 12.96
C HIS A 507 -10.15 14.25 14.42
N PHE A 508 -9.87 15.52 14.72
CA PHE A 508 -10.04 16.05 16.06
C PHE A 508 -11.49 15.92 16.53
N TYR A 509 -12.42 16.06 15.57
CA TYR A 509 -13.85 16.01 15.83
C TYR A 509 -14.48 14.61 15.59
N THR A 510 -13.77 13.67 14.95
CA THR A 510 -14.33 12.35 14.58
C THR A 510 -14.02 11.23 15.57
N VAL A 511 -13.69 11.53 16.81
CA VAL A 511 -13.31 10.50 17.80
C VAL A 511 -14.55 9.66 18.14
N ASN A 512 -14.66 8.50 17.49
CA ASN A 512 -15.81 7.57 17.55
C ASN A 512 -16.01 6.90 18.92
N SER A 513 -15.09 7.03 19.87
CA SER A 513 -15.24 6.41 21.19
C SER A 513 -16.00 7.32 22.15
N HIS A 514 -17.07 6.79 22.74
CA HIS A 514 -17.97 7.43 23.72
C HIS A 514 -17.30 8.07 24.96
N LYS A 515 -15.97 8.05 25.10
CA LYS A 515 -15.25 8.38 26.35
C LYS A 515 -14.17 9.46 26.22
N GLU A 516 -13.88 9.96 25.03
CA GLU A 516 -12.79 10.93 24.83
C GLU A 516 -13.24 12.14 24.00
N SER A 517 -13.98 13.03 24.66
CA SER A 517 -14.40 14.30 24.06
C SER A 517 -13.24 15.31 24.03
N PRO A 518 -13.10 16.14 22.99
CA PRO A 518 -12.11 17.22 22.93
C PRO A 518 -12.35 18.37 23.94
N LYS A 519 -13.36 18.27 24.80
CA LYS A 519 -13.74 19.28 25.79
C LYS A 519 -12.57 19.77 26.63
N GLU A 520 -11.80 18.86 27.22
CA GLU A 520 -10.70 19.21 28.13
C GLU A 520 -9.65 20.12 27.47
N ILE A 521 -9.27 19.82 26.22
CA ILE A 521 -8.27 20.62 25.51
C ILE A 521 -8.85 21.95 25.01
N LEU A 522 -10.10 21.96 24.53
CA LEU A 522 -10.78 23.20 24.12
C LEU A 522 -10.96 24.14 25.32
N TYR A 523 -11.39 23.63 26.46
CA TYR A 523 -11.54 24.39 27.71
C TYR A 523 -10.19 24.95 28.18
N MET A 524 -9.14 24.13 28.19
CA MET A 524 -7.79 24.57 28.54
C MET A 524 -7.31 25.69 27.61
N LEU A 525 -7.45 25.53 26.29
CA LEU A 525 -7.06 26.55 25.32
C LEU A 525 -7.87 27.83 25.50
N ALA A 526 -9.18 27.73 25.75
CA ALA A 526 -10.04 28.87 26.06
C ALA A 526 -9.52 29.65 27.27
N ASN A 527 -9.14 28.94 28.35
CA ASN A 527 -8.54 29.58 29.52
C ASN A 527 -7.22 30.29 29.19
N GLN A 528 -6.31 29.64 28.46
CA GLN A 528 -5.02 30.24 28.12
C GLN A 528 -5.15 31.47 27.21
N ILE A 529 -6.11 31.45 26.28
CA ILE A 529 -6.40 32.60 25.41
C ILE A 529 -7.08 33.72 26.20
N GLY A 530 -8.08 33.39 27.01
CA GLY A 530 -8.82 34.37 27.83
C GLY A 530 -7.96 35.06 28.88
N LEU A 531 -6.94 34.37 29.42
CA LEU A 531 -5.95 34.93 30.35
C LEU A 531 -4.87 35.77 29.64
N GLY A 532 -4.83 35.79 28.31
CA GLY A 532 -3.80 36.53 27.55
C GLY A 532 -2.45 35.83 27.47
N ASN A 533 -2.36 34.54 27.83
CA ASN A 533 -1.11 33.76 27.78
C ASN A 533 -0.69 33.34 26.36
N THR A 534 -1.43 33.77 25.32
CA THR A 534 -1.17 33.45 23.91
C THR A 534 -1.00 34.71 23.05
N PRO A 535 -0.17 35.70 23.43
CA PRO A 535 -0.06 36.99 22.75
C PRO A 535 0.42 36.90 21.29
N LYS A 536 1.05 35.80 20.88
CA LYS A 536 1.54 35.59 19.51
C LYS A 536 0.57 34.83 18.61
N LEU A 537 -0.58 34.39 19.12
CA LEU A 537 -1.53 33.61 18.33
C LEU A 537 -2.08 34.48 17.20
N SER A 538 -1.70 34.13 15.97
CA SER A 538 -1.95 34.88 14.74
C SER A 538 -2.62 34.05 13.65
N HIS A 539 -2.69 32.73 13.82
CA HIS A 539 -3.37 31.84 12.88
C HIS A 539 -4.20 30.78 13.58
N LEU A 540 -5.48 30.68 13.19
CA LEU A 540 -6.37 29.60 13.58
C LEU A 540 -6.90 28.89 12.34
N SER A 541 -6.75 27.56 12.28
CA SER A 541 -7.37 26.72 11.26
C SER A 541 -8.36 25.75 11.90
N LEU A 542 -9.61 25.77 11.44
CA LEU A 542 -10.69 24.91 11.90
C LEU A 542 -11.16 24.02 10.75
N ASP A 543 -11.30 22.72 10.99
CA ASP A 543 -11.72 21.73 9.99
C ASP A 543 -12.91 20.91 10.52
N TRP A 544 -14.12 21.39 10.23
CA TRP A 544 -15.41 20.87 10.66
C TRP A 544 -16.15 19.88 9.72
N PRO A 545 -15.62 19.33 8.61
CA PRO A 545 -16.45 18.66 7.62
C PRO A 545 -17.09 17.35 8.07
N ARG A 546 -16.48 16.60 9.02
CA ARG A 546 -17.02 15.31 9.50
C ARG A 546 -17.75 15.37 10.84
N VAL A 547 -17.78 16.55 11.45
CA VAL A 547 -18.61 16.86 12.63
C VAL A 547 -20.07 16.46 12.38
N VAL A 548 -20.55 16.58 11.15
CA VAL A 548 -22.00 16.54 10.88
C VAL A 548 -22.46 15.23 10.19
N GLU A 549 -21.62 14.56 9.40
CA GLU A 549 -22.06 13.42 8.58
C GLU A 549 -22.18 12.05 9.28
N ARG A 550 -21.37 11.76 10.31
CA ARG A 550 -21.35 10.43 10.95
C ARG A 550 -22.02 10.39 12.32
N ILE A 551 -22.54 11.51 12.78
CA ILE A 551 -23.04 11.66 14.14
C ILE A 551 -24.26 12.58 14.11
N HIS A 552 -25.33 12.10 13.48
CA HIS A 552 -26.60 12.82 13.30
C HIS A 552 -27.30 13.26 14.62
N PHE A 553 -26.72 12.99 15.81
CA PHE A 553 -27.28 13.39 17.11
C PHE A 553 -26.28 13.93 18.16
N ARG A 554 -24.95 13.83 18.00
CA ARG A 554 -24.01 14.08 19.12
C ARG A 554 -23.02 15.22 18.97
N VAL A 555 -22.70 15.66 17.76
CA VAL A 555 -21.89 16.89 17.64
C VAL A 555 -22.75 18.13 17.87
N GLU A 556 -24.07 18.02 17.64
CA GLU A 556 -25.04 18.96 18.22
C GLU A 556 -24.81 19.10 19.72
N ALA A 557 -24.71 18.00 20.48
CA ALA A 557 -24.43 18.06 21.92
C ALA A 557 -23.05 18.66 22.28
N GLN A 558 -22.05 18.64 21.38
CA GLN A 558 -20.76 19.33 21.62
C GLN A 558 -20.85 20.83 21.31
N PHE A 559 -21.64 21.26 20.33
CA PHE A 559 -21.94 22.68 20.15
C PHE A 559 -23.04 23.20 21.08
N HIS A 560 -23.71 22.32 21.82
CA HIS A 560 -24.58 22.69 22.94
C HIS A 560 -23.88 22.58 24.30
N ASP A 561 -22.66 22.03 24.33
CA ASP A 561 -21.83 21.97 25.53
C ASP A 561 -21.25 23.36 25.82
N PRO A 562 -21.62 23.99 26.95
CA PRO A 562 -21.19 25.35 27.27
C PRO A 562 -19.67 25.52 27.28
N ASP A 563 -18.93 24.49 27.70
CA ASP A 563 -17.46 24.51 27.78
C ASP A 563 -16.79 24.49 26.41
N SER A 564 -17.33 23.72 25.46
CA SER A 564 -16.83 23.70 24.08
C SER A 564 -17.16 25.00 23.34
N LEU A 565 -18.36 25.56 23.56
CA LEU A 565 -18.76 26.87 23.02
C LEU A 565 -17.87 28.00 23.56
N ARG A 566 -17.47 27.92 24.82
CA ARG A 566 -16.59 28.90 25.45
C ARG A 566 -15.31 29.12 24.65
N PHE A 567 -14.69 28.07 24.13
CA PHE A 567 -13.51 28.21 23.27
C PHE A 567 -13.76 29.11 22.07
N TYR A 568 -14.85 28.88 21.33
CA TYR A 568 -15.17 29.66 20.14
C TYR A 568 -15.51 31.12 20.48
N HIS A 569 -16.28 31.34 21.55
CA HIS A 569 -16.55 32.70 22.05
C HIS A 569 -15.27 33.43 22.45
N THR A 570 -14.37 32.77 23.21
CA THR A 570 -13.08 33.36 23.59
C THR A 570 -12.21 33.67 22.37
N ILE A 571 -12.19 32.81 21.36
CA ILE A 571 -11.51 33.09 20.09
C ILE A 571 -12.11 34.29 19.38
N LYS A 572 -13.44 34.40 19.32
CA LYS A 572 -14.14 35.53 18.70
C LYS A 572 -13.82 36.85 19.40
N GLU A 573 -13.84 36.87 20.72
CA GLU A 573 -13.45 38.04 21.51
C GLU A 573 -11.96 38.39 21.32
N TYR A 574 -11.10 37.38 21.26
CA TYR A 574 -9.67 37.55 21.01
C TYR A 574 -9.41 38.13 19.62
N SER A 575 -10.10 37.64 18.60
CA SER A 575 -9.92 38.06 17.21
C SER A 575 -10.48 39.45 16.94
N GLN A 576 -11.57 39.85 17.60
CA GLN A 576 -12.16 41.20 17.48
C GLN A 576 -11.20 42.31 17.94
N LYS A 577 -10.27 42.02 18.84
CA LYS A 577 -9.24 42.96 19.32
C LYS A 577 -8.05 43.10 18.38
N ARG A 578 -8.00 42.35 17.28
CA ARG A 578 -6.89 42.30 16.34
C ARG A 578 -7.31 42.73 14.95
N THR A 579 -6.37 43.20 14.15
CA THR A 579 -6.57 43.43 12.72
C THR A 579 -6.57 42.11 11.93
N PRO A 580 -7.16 42.06 10.73
CA PRO A 580 -7.02 40.91 9.85
C PRO A 580 -5.56 40.51 9.55
N GLU A 581 -4.62 41.45 9.64
CA GLU A 581 -3.17 41.24 9.45
C GLU A 581 -2.51 40.56 10.65
N GLU A 582 -2.97 40.89 11.86
CA GLU A 582 -2.47 40.32 13.11
C GLU A 582 -3.07 38.95 13.43
N PHE A 583 -4.28 38.67 12.95
CA PHE A 583 -4.96 37.40 13.16
C PHE A 583 -5.72 36.94 11.91
N SER A 584 -5.43 35.70 11.49
CA SER A 584 -6.02 35.06 10.33
C SER A 584 -6.77 33.79 10.70
N LEU A 585 -7.95 33.63 10.12
CA LEU A 585 -8.78 32.45 10.27
C LEU A 585 -8.82 31.67 8.96
N ARG A 586 -8.66 30.35 9.07
CA ARG A 586 -8.96 29.36 8.04
C ARG A 586 -10.11 28.48 8.51
N LEU A 587 -11.13 28.32 7.69
CA LEU A 587 -12.30 27.50 8.01
C LEU A 587 -12.53 26.48 6.90
N VAL A 588 -12.60 25.20 7.28
CA VAL A 588 -13.09 24.11 6.44
C VAL A 588 -14.37 23.58 7.08
N PHE A 589 -15.48 23.48 6.36
CA PHE A 589 -16.71 22.89 6.92
C PHE A 589 -17.57 22.24 5.83
N SER A 590 -18.56 21.44 6.25
CA SER A 590 -19.49 20.76 5.34
C SER A 590 -20.88 21.37 5.44
N LEU A 591 -21.52 21.65 4.30
CA LEU A 591 -22.92 22.05 4.18
C LEU A 591 -23.86 20.86 3.97
N ALA A 592 -23.32 19.64 3.87
CA ALA A 592 -24.07 18.40 3.62
C ALA A 592 -25.17 18.10 4.64
N SER A 593 -24.99 18.63 5.83
CA SER A 593 -25.94 18.56 6.93
C SER A 593 -25.82 19.94 7.52
N LEU A 594 -26.80 20.79 7.19
CA LEU A 594 -26.80 22.20 7.56
C LEU A 594 -26.39 22.30 9.03
N PRO A 595 -25.27 22.97 9.34
CA PRO A 595 -24.92 23.16 10.73
C PRO A 595 -26.05 23.97 11.36
N ARG A 596 -26.71 23.44 12.39
CA ARG A 596 -27.65 24.22 13.21
C ARG A 596 -27.00 25.47 13.80
N VAL A 597 -25.66 25.52 13.79
CA VAL A 597 -24.87 26.64 14.28
C VAL A 597 -24.24 27.38 13.11
N ASN A 598 -24.71 28.62 12.89
CA ASN A 598 -24.12 29.53 11.92
C ASN A 598 -22.69 29.89 12.35
N PRO A 599 -21.64 29.67 11.52
CA PRO A 599 -20.27 30.04 11.85
C PRO A 599 -20.11 31.50 12.30
N SER A 600 -20.93 32.43 11.78
CA SER A 600 -20.88 33.85 12.18
C SER A 600 -21.25 34.09 13.65
N SER A 601 -22.07 33.21 14.24
CA SER A 601 -22.41 33.28 15.66
C SER A 601 -21.19 32.98 16.54
N LEU A 602 -20.32 32.07 16.09
CA LEU A 602 -19.19 31.54 16.86
C LEU A 602 -17.85 32.20 16.56
N LEU A 603 -17.67 32.75 15.36
CA LEU A 603 -16.39 33.25 14.87
C LEU A 603 -16.51 34.70 14.38
N ASP A 604 -15.39 35.41 14.33
CA ASP A 604 -15.29 36.69 13.64
C ASP A 604 -14.92 36.47 12.17
N LEU A 605 -15.94 36.42 11.31
CA LEU A 605 -15.76 36.15 9.88
C LEU A 605 -14.99 37.27 9.16
N GLN A 606 -14.85 38.47 9.76
CA GLN A 606 -13.99 39.52 9.20
C GLN A 606 -12.50 39.11 9.20
N LYS A 607 -12.11 38.10 9.98
CA LYS A 607 -10.74 37.56 10.01
C LYS A 607 -10.54 36.36 9.06
N LEU A 608 -11.59 35.91 8.38
CA LEU A 608 -11.53 34.76 7.49
C LEU A 608 -10.74 35.09 6.22
N ARG A 609 -9.59 34.43 6.03
CA ARG A 609 -8.72 34.58 4.84
C ARG A 609 -8.75 33.36 3.92
N ASP A 610 -9.04 32.17 4.45
CA ASP A 610 -9.10 30.92 3.69
C ASP A 610 -10.35 30.11 4.06
N LEU A 611 -11.21 29.86 3.08
CA LEU A 611 -12.47 29.16 3.23
C LEU A 611 -12.50 27.94 2.33
N GLU A 612 -12.71 26.76 2.90
CA GLU A 612 -13.03 25.53 2.17
C GLU A 612 -14.40 25.01 2.58
N VAL A 613 -15.32 24.87 1.62
CA VAL A 613 -16.68 24.40 1.87
C VAL A 613 -16.90 23.10 1.11
N ILE A 614 -17.21 22.05 1.86
CA ILE A 614 -17.65 20.78 1.29
C ILE A 614 -19.16 20.86 1.14
N VAL A 615 -19.64 20.95 -0.08
CA VAL A 615 -21.07 20.99 -0.37
C VAL A 615 -21.47 19.62 -0.87
N LYS A 616 -22.26 18.89 -0.07
CA LYS A 616 -23.07 17.81 -0.63
C LYS A 616 -24.39 18.44 -1.05
N TRP A 617 -24.59 18.48 -2.34
CA TRP A 617 -25.84 18.92 -2.90
C TRP A 617 -26.77 17.72 -2.81
N ASP A 618 -27.54 17.72 -1.74
CA ASP A 618 -28.46 16.65 -1.35
C ASP A 618 -29.49 16.39 -2.47
N TYR A 619 -30.10 15.21 -2.48
CA TYR A 619 -31.27 14.90 -3.32
C TYR A 619 -32.44 15.87 -3.05
N ASN A 620 -32.45 16.51 -1.88
CA ASN A 620 -33.39 17.55 -1.53
C ASN A 620 -32.94 18.94 -2.02
N LEU A 621 -33.65 19.46 -3.01
CA LEU A 621 -33.41 20.77 -3.61
C LEU A 621 -33.52 21.93 -2.61
N ASP A 622 -34.38 21.84 -1.59
CA ASP A 622 -34.47 22.87 -0.55
C ASP A 622 -33.20 22.91 0.32
N VAL A 623 -32.55 21.75 0.56
CA VAL A 623 -31.27 21.68 1.28
C VAL A 623 -30.17 22.30 0.43
N ALA A 624 -30.14 22.04 -0.88
CA ALA A 624 -29.23 22.68 -1.82
C ALA A 624 -29.40 24.21 -1.85
N ILE A 625 -30.64 24.71 -1.95
CA ILE A 625 -30.95 26.15 -1.91
C ILE A 625 -30.51 26.75 -0.58
N MET A 626 -30.81 26.09 0.55
CA MET A 626 -30.41 26.57 1.87
C MET A 626 -28.90 26.58 2.04
N ALA A 627 -28.19 25.58 1.52
CA ALA A 627 -26.72 25.53 1.53
C ALA A 627 -26.13 26.68 0.71
N ALA A 628 -26.66 26.95 -0.49
CA ALA A 628 -26.24 28.08 -1.31
C ALA A 628 -26.46 29.43 -0.61
N ASN A 629 -27.63 29.65 -0.01
CA ASN A 629 -27.93 30.87 0.74
C ASN A 629 -27.04 31.02 1.98
N THR A 630 -26.81 29.94 2.74
CA THR A 630 -25.89 29.94 3.89
C THR A 630 -24.48 30.33 3.46
N LEU A 631 -24.02 29.80 2.32
CA LEU A 631 -22.72 30.16 1.76
C LEU A 631 -22.69 31.64 1.36
N VAL A 632 -23.74 32.15 0.74
CA VAL A 632 -23.88 33.58 0.41
C VAL A 632 -23.72 34.46 1.64
N ASP A 633 -24.40 34.13 2.73
CA ASP A 633 -24.32 34.88 4.00
C ASP A 633 -22.89 34.90 4.55
N ILE A 634 -22.23 33.73 4.60
CA ILE A 634 -20.84 33.62 5.07
C ILE A 634 -19.89 34.44 4.20
N LEU A 635 -20.05 34.42 2.87
CA LEU A 635 -19.20 35.18 1.95
C LEU A 635 -19.41 36.70 2.12
N PHE A 636 -20.65 37.15 2.32
CA PHE A 636 -20.94 38.57 2.59
C PHE A 636 -20.32 39.06 3.90
N GLU A 637 -20.29 38.22 4.93
CA GLU A 637 -19.65 38.53 6.22
C GLU A 637 -18.11 38.40 6.22
N SER A 638 -17.52 37.95 5.11
CA SER A 638 -16.08 37.66 5.00
C SER A 638 -15.37 38.55 3.96
N PRO A 639 -15.33 39.89 4.13
CA PRO A 639 -14.81 40.81 3.11
C PRO A 639 -13.31 40.63 2.82
N ASN A 640 -12.54 40.10 3.77
CA ASN A 640 -11.08 39.92 3.68
C ASN A 640 -10.65 38.56 3.11
N LEU A 641 -11.58 37.81 2.53
CA LEU A 641 -11.33 36.47 2.06
C LEU A 641 -10.37 36.45 0.86
N GLU A 642 -9.27 35.71 0.98
CA GLU A 642 -8.24 35.61 -0.06
C GLU A 642 -8.32 34.31 -0.85
N LYS A 643 -8.84 33.24 -0.22
CA LYS A 643 -8.94 31.91 -0.82
C LYS A 643 -10.32 31.32 -0.55
N VAL A 644 -10.96 30.85 -1.63
CA VAL A 644 -12.21 30.09 -1.57
C VAL A 644 -12.00 28.77 -2.28
N LYS A 645 -12.36 27.68 -1.62
CA LYS A 645 -12.40 26.35 -2.20
C LYS A 645 -13.76 25.71 -1.97
N LEU A 646 -14.50 25.47 -3.04
CA LEU A 646 -15.77 24.75 -3.01
C LEU A 646 -15.51 23.31 -3.47
N ARG A 647 -15.94 22.33 -2.69
CA ARG A 647 -15.76 20.91 -3.00
C ARG A 647 -17.11 20.22 -3.00
N GLY A 648 -17.49 19.64 -4.13
CA GLY A 648 -18.61 18.73 -4.24
C GLY A 648 -18.34 17.42 -3.50
N GLY A 649 -19.35 16.89 -2.82
CA GLY A 649 -19.33 15.54 -2.27
C GLY A 649 -20.52 14.74 -2.81
N GLY A 650 -20.26 13.68 -3.57
CA GLY A 650 -21.30 12.76 -4.04
C GLY A 650 -21.08 12.31 -5.49
N SER A 651 -21.39 11.04 -5.76
CA SER A 651 -21.46 10.55 -7.13
C SER A 651 -22.78 11.00 -7.75
N LEU A 652 -22.78 11.50 -8.99
CA LEU A 652 -24.01 11.84 -9.71
C LEU A 652 -24.98 10.65 -9.78
N ASN A 653 -24.48 9.42 -9.73
CA ASN A 653 -25.33 8.22 -9.72
C ASN A 653 -26.28 8.16 -8.52
N ASP A 654 -25.88 8.67 -7.36
CA ASP A 654 -26.75 8.70 -6.16
C ASP A 654 -27.84 9.78 -6.31
N TYR A 655 -27.54 10.87 -7.03
CA TYR A 655 -28.45 11.99 -7.32
C TYR A 655 -29.58 11.61 -8.30
N ILE A 656 -29.28 10.74 -9.27
CA ILE A 656 -30.14 10.46 -10.42
C ILE A 656 -31.43 9.70 -10.04
N ARG A 657 -31.37 8.79 -9.06
CA ARG A 657 -32.54 7.94 -8.74
C ARG A 657 -33.65 8.66 -7.99
N SER A 658 -33.34 9.68 -7.20
CA SER A 658 -34.32 10.34 -6.32
C SER A 658 -34.78 11.73 -6.82
N ALA A 659 -34.00 12.42 -7.65
CA ALA A 659 -34.18 13.85 -7.88
C ALA A 659 -34.98 14.24 -9.13
N ILE A 660 -35.17 13.34 -10.11
CA ILE A 660 -35.80 13.66 -11.42
C ILE A 660 -37.20 14.29 -11.26
N TYR A 661 -37.99 13.87 -10.25
CA TYR A 661 -39.33 14.41 -10.00
C TYR A 661 -39.35 15.72 -9.20
N ALA A 662 -38.39 15.93 -8.28
CA ALA A 662 -38.32 17.13 -7.44
C ALA A 662 -37.75 18.34 -8.18
N ILE A 663 -36.85 18.12 -9.14
CA ILE A 663 -36.04 19.17 -9.75
C ILE A 663 -36.85 20.12 -10.63
N LYS A 664 -37.83 19.63 -11.39
CA LYS A 664 -38.61 20.47 -12.31
C LYS A 664 -39.37 21.61 -11.60
N ARG A 665 -39.75 21.46 -10.32
CA ARG A 665 -40.51 22.49 -9.58
C ARG A 665 -39.66 23.51 -8.84
N GLY A 666 -38.39 23.24 -8.55
CA GLY A 666 -37.54 24.16 -7.76
C GLY A 666 -36.29 24.68 -8.46
N LEU A 667 -36.03 24.29 -9.72
CA LEU A 667 -34.83 24.68 -10.45
C LEU A 667 -34.68 26.22 -10.53
N GLY A 668 -35.79 26.95 -10.68
CA GLY A 668 -35.79 28.42 -10.67
C GLY A 668 -35.25 29.01 -9.35
N ARG A 669 -35.69 28.48 -8.20
CA ARG A 669 -35.20 28.92 -6.88
C ARG A 669 -33.73 28.58 -6.65
N LEU A 670 -33.28 27.43 -7.16
CA LEU A 670 -31.86 27.10 -7.14
C LEU A 670 -31.06 28.10 -7.98
N TRP A 671 -31.54 28.45 -9.17
CA TRP A 671 -30.88 29.44 -10.03
C TRP A 671 -30.79 30.82 -9.36
N GLU A 672 -31.83 31.25 -8.66
CA GLU A 672 -31.80 32.48 -7.85
C GLU A 672 -30.73 32.42 -6.76
N ALA A 673 -30.66 31.31 -6.01
CA ALA A 673 -29.63 31.11 -4.99
C ALA A 673 -28.21 31.09 -5.60
N MET A 674 -28.05 30.48 -6.77
CA MET A 674 -26.80 30.45 -7.52
C MET A 674 -26.37 31.82 -8.05
N ALA A 675 -27.33 32.64 -8.49
CA ALA A 675 -27.09 34.04 -8.85
C ALA A 675 -26.66 34.86 -7.63
N GLY A 676 -27.27 34.61 -6.46
CA GLY A 676 -26.83 35.14 -5.18
C GLY A 676 -25.37 34.77 -4.87
N LEU A 677 -25.01 33.50 -5.05
CA LEU A 677 -23.64 33.02 -4.86
C LEU A 677 -22.64 33.67 -5.82
N GLN A 678 -22.99 33.79 -7.11
CA GLN A 678 -22.18 34.49 -8.09
C GLN A 678 -21.96 35.96 -7.70
N THR A 679 -22.99 36.63 -7.21
CA THR A 679 -22.93 38.02 -6.73
C THR A 679 -22.01 38.14 -5.51
N ALA A 680 -22.16 37.24 -4.53
CA ALA A 680 -21.33 37.22 -3.33
C ALA A 680 -19.84 37.03 -3.66
N ILE A 681 -19.50 36.06 -4.52
CA ILE A 681 -18.12 35.84 -4.99
C ILE A 681 -17.58 37.05 -5.77
N GLY A 682 -18.40 37.66 -6.62
CA GLY A 682 -18.04 38.87 -7.38
C GLY A 682 -17.68 40.07 -6.50
N ASN A 683 -18.25 40.14 -5.30
CA ASN A 683 -18.02 41.23 -4.34
C ASN A 683 -16.75 41.06 -3.49
N LEU A 684 -16.06 39.91 -3.56
CA LEU A 684 -14.84 39.65 -2.78
C LEU A 684 -13.60 40.34 -3.36
N LYS A 685 -13.42 41.61 -3.00
CA LYS A 685 -12.33 42.48 -3.49
C LYS A 685 -10.91 41.97 -3.19
N HIS A 686 -10.76 41.11 -2.18
CA HIS A 686 -9.47 40.55 -1.76
C HIS A 686 -9.23 39.12 -2.24
N LEU A 687 -10.21 38.48 -2.91
CA LEU A 687 -10.08 37.10 -3.35
C LEU A 687 -8.93 36.96 -4.35
N ARG A 688 -7.95 36.10 -4.04
CA ARG A 688 -6.78 35.81 -4.87
C ARG A 688 -6.85 34.44 -5.52
N SER A 689 -7.52 33.50 -4.87
CA SER A 689 -7.62 32.11 -5.33
C SER A 689 -9.05 31.60 -5.22
N LEU A 690 -9.61 31.11 -6.33
CA LEU A 690 -10.89 30.39 -6.37
C LEU A 690 -10.65 28.96 -6.84
N SER A 691 -11.11 27.97 -6.09
CA SER A 691 -11.01 26.56 -6.45
C SER A 691 -12.37 25.91 -6.37
N ILE A 692 -12.79 25.21 -7.42
CA ILE A 692 -14.03 24.46 -7.48
C ILE A 692 -13.66 23.03 -7.85
N VAL A 693 -13.97 22.12 -6.95
CA VAL A 693 -13.70 20.69 -7.10
C VAL A 693 -15.03 19.97 -7.18
N ASP A 694 -15.19 19.14 -8.20
CA ASP A 694 -16.44 18.49 -8.60
C ASP A 694 -17.52 19.51 -9.02
N ALA A 695 -17.21 20.31 -10.05
CA ALA A 695 -18.05 21.41 -10.55
C ALA A 695 -19.53 21.08 -10.80
N LEU A 696 -19.87 19.85 -11.24
CA LEU A 696 -21.26 19.42 -11.42
C LEU A 696 -22.10 19.44 -10.15
N SER A 697 -21.46 19.37 -8.98
CA SER A 697 -22.22 19.32 -7.75
C SER A 697 -23.08 20.58 -7.57
N ILE A 698 -22.66 21.72 -8.12
CA ILE A 698 -23.42 22.97 -8.06
C ILE A 698 -24.59 22.97 -9.07
N HIS A 699 -24.27 22.92 -10.36
CA HIS A 699 -25.22 22.72 -11.47
C HIS A 699 -24.40 22.45 -12.74
N PRO A 700 -24.79 21.49 -13.60
CA PRO A 700 -23.98 21.04 -14.74
C PRO A 700 -23.59 22.13 -15.73
N SER A 701 -24.48 23.10 -15.96
CA SER A 701 -24.25 24.22 -16.88
C SER A 701 -23.91 25.54 -16.17
N PHE A 702 -23.64 25.54 -14.85
CA PHE A 702 -23.31 26.78 -14.14
C PHE A 702 -21.80 27.00 -14.03
N LEU A 703 -21.30 28.10 -14.59
CA LEU A 703 -19.93 28.54 -14.43
C LEU A 703 -19.84 29.62 -13.34
N LEU A 704 -19.27 29.28 -12.18
CA LEU A 704 -18.98 30.27 -11.14
C LEU A 704 -17.74 31.09 -11.51
N THR A 705 -17.95 32.34 -11.90
CA THR A 705 -16.89 33.24 -12.37
C THR A 705 -16.20 33.97 -11.21
N PRO A 706 -14.87 34.19 -11.28
CA PRO A 706 -14.13 34.89 -10.23
C PRO A 706 -14.25 36.43 -10.35
N PRO A 707 -14.05 37.17 -9.24
CA PRO A 707 -13.91 38.63 -9.27
C PRO A 707 -12.56 39.06 -9.92
N PRO A 708 -12.43 40.33 -10.37
CA PRO A 708 -11.20 40.84 -11.02
C PRO A 708 -9.94 40.83 -10.14
N SER A 709 -10.11 40.75 -8.82
CA SER A 709 -9.04 40.63 -7.82
C SER A 709 -8.32 39.28 -7.86
N CYS A 710 -9.01 38.25 -8.38
CA CYS A 710 -8.54 36.88 -8.44
C CYS A 710 -7.34 36.74 -9.37
N ARG A 711 -6.39 35.89 -8.99
CA ARG A 711 -5.15 35.64 -9.74
C ARG A 711 -4.97 34.16 -10.07
N SER A 712 -5.60 33.28 -9.30
CA SER A 712 -5.51 31.84 -9.48
C SER A 712 -6.90 31.23 -9.50
N ILE A 713 -7.21 30.41 -10.50
CA ILE A 713 -8.45 29.66 -10.55
C ILE A 713 -8.20 28.17 -10.77
N SER A 714 -9.00 27.33 -10.14
CA SER A 714 -8.98 25.88 -10.35
C SER A 714 -10.39 25.36 -10.55
N TYR A 715 -10.63 24.65 -11.64
CA TYR A 715 -11.85 23.86 -11.84
C TYR A 715 -11.49 22.39 -11.96
N SER A 716 -12.22 21.53 -11.26
CA SER A 716 -12.07 20.09 -11.33
C SER A 716 -13.46 19.48 -11.31
N GLY A 717 -13.68 18.38 -12.04
CA GLY A 717 -14.95 17.66 -12.07
C GLY A 717 -15.50 17.47 -13.48
N LYS A 718 -16.76 17.04 -13.56
CA LYS A 718 -17.46 16.86 -14.83
C LYS A 718 -18.00 18.20 -15.36
N THR A 719 -18.13 18.35 -16.67
CA THR A 719 -18.55 19.59 -17.35
C THR A 719 -19.49 19.32 -18.52
N THR A 720 -20.40 20.24 -18.84
CA THR A 720 -21.25 20.20 -20.06
C THR A 720 -20.73 21.09 -21.18
N THR A 721 -21.31 20.96 -22.38
CA THR A 721 -21.13 21.89 -23.51
C THR A 721 -21.44 23.33 -23.13
N SER A 722 -22.61 23.58 -22.52
CA SER A 722 -23.03 24.92 -22.07
C SER A 722 -22.05 25.54 -21.06
N TRP A 723 -21.46 24.73 -20.17
CA TRP A 723 -20.41 25.20 -19.26
C TRP A 723 -19.18 25.69 -20.03
N TRP A 724 -18.74 24.95 -21.05
CA TRP A 724 -17.59 25.30 -21.88
C TRP A 724 -17.82 26.53 -22.76
N GLU A 725 -19.04 26.72 -23.27
CA GLU A 725 -19.43 27.93 -24.00
C GLU A 725 -19.40 29.17 -23.10
N GLN A 726 -19.91 29.07 -21.87
CA GLN A 726 -19.79 30.15 -20.89
C GLN A 726 -18.32 30.41 -20.53
N PHE A 727 -17.52 29.36 -20.37
CA PHE A 727 -16.10 29.46 -20.09
C PHE A 727 -15.37 30.21 -21.20
N ALA A 728 -15.59 29.84 -22.46
CA ALA A 728 -14.96 30.48 -23.62
C ALA A 728 -15.33 31.97 -23.73
N ASN A 729 -16.58 32.30 -23.39
CA ASN A 729 -17.14 33.65 -23.47
C ASN A 729 -16.77 34.57 -22.30
N PHE A 730 -16.20 34.05 -21.21
CA PHE A 730 -15.78 34.84 -20.06
C PHE A 730 -14.30 35.29 -20.19
N SER A 731 -14.02 36.56 -19.89
CA SER A 731 -12.69 37.15 -20.14
C SER A 731 -11.62 36.75 -19.12
N PHE A 732 -12.01 36.30 -17.92
CA PHE A 732 -11.09 35.97 -16.82
C PHE A 732 -10.02 37.04 -16.58
N SER A 733 -10.40 38.32 -16.66
CA SER A 733 -9.47 39.45 -16.58
C SER A 733 -8.65 39.41 -15.29
N GLY A 734 -7.33 39.32 -15.42
CA GLY A 734 -6.40 39.32 -14.29
C GLY A 734 -6.06 37.94 -13.74
N ILE A 735 -6.64 36.85 -14.26
CA ILE A 735 -6.23 35.50 -13.89
C ILE A 735 -4.86 35.19 -14.52
N GLU A 736 -3.90 34.81 -13.69
CA GLU A 736 -2.54 34.49 -14.10
C GLU A 736 -2.26 32.98 -14.08
N ARG A 737 -2.98 32.23 -13.23
CA ARG A 737 -2.81 30.80 -13.04
C ARG A 737 -4.15 30.09 -13.15
N MET A 738 -4.22 29.06 -13.99
CA MET A 738 -5.42 28.25 -14.15
C MET A 738 -5.09 26.78 -14.04
N THR A 739 -5.88 26.03 -13.27
CA THR A 739 -5.83 24.57 -13.20
C THR A 739 -7.17 23.99 -13.63
N LEU A 740 -7.16 23.04 -14.56
CA LEU A 740 -8.35 22.37 -15.06
C LEU A 740 -8.17 20.86 -14.97
N THR A 741 -9.10 20.18 -14.30
CA THR A 741 -9.18 18.72 -14.23
C THR A 741 -10.61 18.32 -14.60
N CYS A 742 -10.93 18.44 -15.88
CA CYS A 742 -12.30 18.27 -16.39
C CYS A 742 -12.51 16.87 -16.95
N THR A 743 -13.72 16.34 -16.81
CA THR A 743 -14.13 15.06 -17.39
C THR A 743 -15.45 15.19 -18.13
N ASP A 744 -15.61 14.37 -19.17
CA ASP A 744 -16.91 14.28 -19.83
C ASP A 744 -17.95 13.64 -18.92
N ILE A 745 -19.21 13.95 -19.19
CA ILE A 745 -20.37 13.37 -18.52
C ILE A 745 -20.62 11.98 -19.13
N ARG A 746 -20.93 10.98 -18.31
CA ARG A 746 -21.26 9.65 -18.83
C ARG A 746 -22.61 9.70 -19.56
N ALA A 747 -22.80 8.86 -20.57
CA ALA A 747 -24.07 8.79 -21.31
C ALA A 747 -25.31 8.64 -20.38
N SER A 748 -25.18 7.84 -19.31
CA SER A 748 -26.23 7.67 -18.30
C SER A 748 -26.59 8.96 -17.56
N GLU A 749 -25.58 9.78 -17.24
CA GLU A 749 -25.72 11.08 -16.60
C GLU A 749 -26.23 12.13 -17.59
N GLY A 750 -25.85 12.00 -18.86
CA GLY A 750 -26.27 12.90 -19.93
C GLY A 750 -27.77 12.88 -20.18
N ARG A 751 -28.40 11.69 -20.14
CA ARG A 751 -29.86 11.57 -20.23
C ARG A 751 -30.59 12.34 -19.15
N VAL A 752 -30.02 12.38 -17.95
CA VAL A 752 -30.63 13.05 -16.80
C VAL A 752 -30.48 14.55 -16.92
N ILE A 753 -29.30 15.03 -17.32
CA ILE A 753 -29.10 16.46 -17.57
C ILE A 753 -30.01 16.92 -18.69
N LYS A 754 -30.16 16.16 -19.78
CA LYS A 754 -31.15 16.45 -20.84
C LYS A 754 -32.57 16.58 -20.29
N GLN A 755 -32.98 15.72 -19.36
CA GLN A 755 -34.28 15.84 -18.71
C GLN A 755 -34.41 17.06 -17.78
N MET A 756 -33.30 17.50 -17.17
CA MET A 756 -33.25 18.65 -16.25
C MET A 756 -33.19 20.00 -16.99
N THR A 757 -32.32 20.12 -18.00
CA THR A 757 -32.05 21.37 -18.72
C THR A 757 -32.81 21.47 -20.04
N GLY A 758 -33.31 20.35 -20.57
CA GLY A 758 -33.86 20.27 -21.93
C GLY A 758 -32.79 20.26 -23.03
N GLU A 759 -31.50 20.34 -22.68
CA GLU A 759 -30.40 20.42 -23.64
C GLU A 759 -29.91 19.03 -24.04
N ASP A 760 -29.78 18.79 -25.35
CA ASP A 760 -29.10 17.62 -25.86
C ASP A 760 -27.59 17.71 -25.59
N LEU A 761 -27.06 16.72 -24.88
CA LEU A 761 -25.65 16.72 -24.52
C LEU A 761 -24.81 16.09 -25.62
N THR A 762 -24.18 16.97 -26.40
CA THR A 762 -23.06 16.59 -27.25
C THR A 762 -21.86 16.26 -26.36
N PRO A 763 -21.17 15.12 -26.55
CA PRO A 763 -19.93 14.82 -25.83
C PRO A 763 -18.94 15.97 -25.95
N VAL A 764 -18.32 16.38 -24.83
CA VAL A 764 -17.46 17.57 -24.79
C VAL A 764 -16.29 17.45 -25.78
N GLY A 765 -15.78 16.24 -26.01
CA GLY A 765 -14.71 16.00 -26.98
C GLY A 765 -15.08 16.32 -28.45
N LYS A 766 -16.37 16.44 -28.77
CA LYS A 766 -16.86 16.84 -30.11
C LYS A 766 -17.08 18.35 -30.22
N LEU A 767 -17.04 19.09 -29.12
CA LEU A 767 -17.20 20.55 -29.12
C LEU A 767 -15.93 21.22 -29.69
N THR A 768 -16.14 22.27 -30.49
CA THR A 768 -15.12 23.22 -30.92
C THR A 768 -15.48 24.60 -30.37
N LEU A 769 -14.59 25.22 -29.59
CA LEU A 769 -14.80 26.55 -29.01
C LEU A 769 -14.61 27.67 -30.04
N GLY A 770 -13.71 27.47 -31.01
CA GLY A 770 -13.30 28.46 -32.01
C GLY A 770 -12.40 29.57 -31.45
N ASP A 771 -12.74 30.12 -30.28
CA ASP A 771 -11.95 31.12 -29.58
C ASP A 771 -12.18 31.11 -28.05
N VAL A 772 -11.24 31.69 -27.29
CA VAL A 772 -11.40 31.94 -25.85
C VAL A 772 -11.07 33.40 -25.53
N LYS A 773 -11.78 34.01 -24.56
CA LYS A 773 -11.51 35.41 -24.18
C LYS A 773 -10.39 35.59 -23.16
N ILE A 774 -9.94 34.52 -22.50
CA ILE A 774 -8.85 34.57 -21.53
C ILE A 774 -7.50 34.82 -22.20
N SER A 775 -6.82 35.91 -21.83
CA SER A 775 -5.57 36.36 -22.47
C SER A 775 -4.46 36.74 -21.49
N THR A 776 -4.68 36.60 -20.18
CA THR A 776 -3.73 37.03 -19.12
C THR A 776 -2.97 35.87 -18.45
N LEU A 777 -3.12 34.63 -18.92
CA LEU A 777 -2.52 33.48 -18.25
C LEU A 777 -1.00 33.41 -18.40
N LYS A 778 -0.32 33.13 -17.29
CA LYS A 778 1.12 32.84 -17.22
C LYS A 778 1.40 31.35 -16.95
N SER A 779 0.42 30.65 -16.37
CA SER A 779 0.49 29.21 -16.08
C SER A 779 -0.87 28.55 -16.29
N LEU A 780 -0.87 27.42 -17.00
CA LEU A 780 -2.03 26.59 -17.30
C LEU A 780 -1.70 25.13 -16.97
N THR A 781 -2.37 24.57 -15.96
CA THR A 781 -2.24 23.15 -15.62
C THR A 781 -3.51 22.43 -16.05
N ILE A 782 -3.41 21.59 -17.08
CA ILE A 782 -4.49 20.68 -17.47
C ILE A 782 -4.13 19.31 -16.90
N SER A 783 -5.02 18.61 -16.21
CA SER A 783 -4.78 17.25 -15.70
C SER A 783 -5.87 16.29 -16.15
N PRO A 784 -5.54 15.06 -16.60
CA PRO A 784 -6.56 14.05 -16.75
C PRO A 784 -7.16 13.76 -15.36
N PRO A 785 -8.43 13.36 -15.29
CA PRO A 785 -9.00 12.92 -14.02
C PRO A 785 -8.16 11.81 -13.40
N SER A 786 -7.72 12.04 -12.17
CA SER A 786 -7.08 11.03 -11.35
C SER A 786 -8.11 9.96 -10.99
N GLY A 787 -8.17 8.86 -11.74
CA GLY A 787 -9.11 7.77 -11.45
C GLY A 787 -9.17 6.61 -12.45
N GLY A 788 -8.68 6.77 -13.67
CA GLY A 788 -8.59 5.67 -14.64
C GLY A 788 -7.19 5.05 -14.66
N LEU A 789 -7.05 3.80 -14.20
CA LEU A 789 -5.87 2.95 -14.47
C LEU A 789 -5.72 2.57 -15.95
N GLY A 790 -6.64 3.04 -16.80
CA GLY A 790 -6.60 2.87 -18.25
C GLY A 790 -5.58 3.79 -18.90
N THR A 791 -4.76 3.21 -19.77
CA THR A 791 -3.74 3.87 -20.60
C THR A 791 -4.30 4.88 -21.62
N GLU A 792 -5.57 5.25 -21.54
CA GLU A 792 -6.22 6.22 -22.44
C GLU A 792 -6.16 7.63 -21.83
N ILE A 793 -5.00 8.28 -21.98
CA ILE A 793 -4.90 9.75 -21.83
C ILE A 793 -5.47 10.39 -23.11
N GLU A 794 -6.74 10.17 -23.39
CA GLU A 794 -7.47 11.08 -24.26
C GLU A 794 -7.95 12.21 -23.35
N PHE A 795 -7.93 13.47 -23.82
CA PHE A 795 -8.50 14.62 -23.11
C PHE A 795 -10.04 14.53 -23.08
N LYS A 796 -10.60 13.35 -22.76
CA LYS A 796 -12.03 13.06 -22.61
C LYS A 796 -12.59 13.95 -21.50
N GLY A 797 -13.13 15.10 -21.89
CA GLY A 797 -13.60 16.16 -20.98
C GLY A 797 -13.17 17.58 -21.35
N TYR A 798 -12.44 17.75 -22.45
CA TYR A 798 -12.07 19.06 -23.00
C TYR A 798 -12.55 19.18 -24.46
N PRO A 799 -12.97 20.38 -24.90
CA PRO A 799 -13.23 20.65 -26.31
C PRO A 799 -12.01 20.33 -27.17
N SER A 800 -12.26 19.87 -28.40
CA SER A 800 -11.23 19.35 -29.31
C SER A 800 -10.14 20.37 -29.65
N ASP A 801 -10.49 21.66 -29.70
CA ASP A 801 -9.60 22.79 -30.00
C ASP A 801 -9.18 23.59 -28.75
N PHE A 802 -9.53 23.13 -27.54
CA PHE A 802 -9.32 23.90 -26.31
C PHE A 802 -7.87 24.31 -26.10
N VAL A 803 -6.93 23.37 -26.26
CA VAL A 803 -5.49 23.63 -26.06
C VAL A 803 -4.99 24.66 -27.07
N ASP A 804 -5.42 24.55 -28.34
CA ASP A 804 -5.02 25.47 -29.40
C ASP A 804 -5.54 26.89 -29.15
N CYS A 805 -6.82 27.02 -28.76
CA CYS A 805 -7.40 28.29 -28.38
C CYS A 805 -6.62 28.94 -27.22
N MET A 806 -6.27 28.17 -26.19
CA MET A 806 -5.54 28.67 -25.02
C MET A 806 -4.12 29.14 -25.37
N LEU A 807 -3.38 28.36 -26.17
CA LEU A 807 -2.03 28.72 -26.63
C LEU A 807 -2.05 29.95 -27.53
N LYS A 808 -3.01 30.02 -28.47
CA LYS A 808 -3.19 31.17 -29.38
C LYS A 808 -3.46 32.46 -28.62
N LYS A 809 -4.26 32.41 -27.56
CA LYS A 809 -4.66 33.60 -26.79
C LYS A 809 -3.71 33.99 -25.67
N ASN A 810 -2.86 33.08 -25.22
CA ASN A 810 -1.93 33.31 -24.11
C ASN A 810 -0.48 32.98 -24.53
N PRO A 811 0.11 33.74 -25.46
CA PRO A 811 1.49 33.51 -25.93
C PRO A 811 2.54 33.64 -24.81
N GLN A 812 2.19 34.24 -23.67
CA GLN A 812 3.05 34.45 -22.50
C GLN A 812 3.07 33.28 -21.50
N LEU A 813 2.48 32.12 -21.83
CA LEU A 813 2.56 30.94 -20.98
C LEU A 813 4.02 30.51 -20.79
N SER A 814 4.39 30.24 -19.54
CA SER A 814 5.77 29.88 -19.16
C SER A 814 6.22 28.52 -19.74
N ASP A 815 7.53 28.36 -19.98
CA ASP A 815 8.11 27.08 -20.41
C ASP A 815 7.85 25.94 -19.42
N GLU A 816 7.80 26.26 -18.12
CA GLU A 816 7.45 25.30 -17.06
C GLU A 816 6.05 24.72 -17.25
N CYS A 817 5.13 25.49 -17.84
CA CYS A 817 3.79 25.07 -18.20
C CYS A 817 3.74 24.33 -19.55
N LEU A 818 4.49 24.82 -20.54
CA LEU A 818 4.48 24.26 -21.89
C LEU A 818 5.14 22.87 -21.95
N LYS A 819 6.20 22.63 -21.18
CA LYS A 819 6.92 21.33 -21.18
C LYS A 819 6.03 20.14 -20.81
N PRO A 820 5.29 20.14 -19.67
CA PRO A 820 4.36 19.06 -19.34
C PRO A 820 3.25 18.89 -20.38
N LEU A 821 2.73 19.99 -20.93
CA LEU A 821 1.68 19.96 -21.94
C LEU A 821 2.19 19.34 -23.25
N ALA A 822 3.34 19.79 -23.75
CA ALA A 822 4.00 19.25 -24.93
C ALA A 822 4.33 17.76 -24.76
N GLY A 823 4.86 17.37 -23.59
CA GLY A 823 5.11 15.98 -23.26
C GLY A 823 3.85 15.10 -23.31
N ARG A 824 2.69 15.65 -22.92
CA ARG A 824 1.41 14.94 -23.00
C ARG A 824 0.85 14.86 -24.42
N ILE A 825 0.93 15.94 -25.19
CA ILE A 825 0.53 15.96 -26.60
C ILE A 825 1.38 14.96 -27.39
N ALA A 826 2.71 15.00 -27.21
CA ALA A 826 3.63 14.05 -27.83
C ALA A 826 3.35 12.61 -27.37
N GLY A 827 3.04 12.41 -26.09
CA GLY A 827 2.65 11.11 -25.55
C GLY A 827 1.36 10.55 -26.17
N SER A 828 0.34 11.39 -26.38
CA SER A 828 -0.89 11.02 -27.08
C SER A 828 -0.60 10.62 -28.52
N TYR A 829 0.11 11.48 -29.26
CA TYR A 829 0.49 11.20 -30.65
C TYR A 829 1.28 9.88 -30.78
N THR A 830 2.27 9.68 -29.91
CA THR A 830 3.07 8.45 -29.86
C THR A 830 2.20 7.23 -29.60
N ARG A 831 1.21 7.34 -28.71
CA ARG A 831 0.30 6.23 -28.41
C ARG A 831 -0.63 5.91 -29.58
N ASP A 832 -1.20 6.92 -30.23
CA ASP A 832 -2.09 6.72 -31.38
C ASP A 832 -1.32 6.09 -32.54
N ARG A 833 -0.08 6.55 -32.77
CA ARG A 833 0.83 5.91 -33.72
C ARG A 833 1.20 4.50 -33.30
N ASN A 834 1.42 4.23 -32.01
CA ASN A 834 1.64 2.87 -31.52
C ASN A 834 0.40 1.97 -31.70
N LYS A 835 -0.83 2.49 -31.55
CA LYS A 835 -2.07 1.74 -31.84
C LYS A 835 -2.12 1.36 -33.32
N VAL A 836 -1.81 2.30 -34.23
CA VAL A 836 -1.72 2.03 -35.67
C VAL A 836 -0.63 1.00 -35.94
N ILE A 837 0.60 1.21 -35.45
CA ILE A 837 1.72 0.27 -35.58
C ILE A 837 1.33 -1.13 -35.07
N THR A 838 0.69 -1.23 -33.90
CA THR A 838 0.25 -2.50 -33.32
C THR A 838 -0.83 -3.17 -34.19
N LYS A 839 -1.81 -2.41 -34.69
CA LYS A 839 -2.85 -2.94 -35.60
C LYS A 839 -2.24 -3.47 -36.89
N VAL A 840 -1.25 -2.75 -37.44
CA VAL A 840 -0.50 -3.14 -38.63
C VAL A 840 0.29 -4.41 -38.36
N LEU A 841 1.09 -4.43 -37.29
CA LEU A 841 1.86 -5.61 -36.90
C LEU A 841 0.96 -6.82 -36.67
N ASN A 842 -0.16 -6.68 -35.95
CA ASN A 842 -1.09 -7.79 -35.70
C ASN A 842 -1.72 -8.33 -36.99
N LYS A 843 -2.10 -7.44 -37.93
CA LYS A 843 -2.63 -7.86 -39.25
C LYS A 843 -1.62 -8.69 -40.03
N HIS A 844 -0.36 -8.27 -40.05
CA HIS A 844 0.68 -8.97 -40.81
C HIS A 844 1.25 -10.19 -40.08
N VAL A 845 1.26 -10.22 -38.74
CA VAL A 845 1.60 -11.42 -37.96
C VAL A 845 0.60 -12.54 -38.27
N GLY A 846 -0.70 -12.24 -38.38
CA GLY A 846 -1.70 -13.20 -38.81
C GLY A 846 -1.47 -13.72 -40.24
N ALA A 847 -1.19 -12.82 -41.19
CA ALA A 847 -0.90 -13.21 -42.58
C ALA A 847 0.41 -14.03 -42.71
N LEU A 848 1.42 -13.68 -41.92
CA LEU A 848 2.69 -14.40 -41.83
C LEU A 848 2.49 -15.80 -41.26
N GLN A 849 1.73 -15.92 -40.16
CA GLN A 849 1.38 -17.20 -39.55
C GLN A 849 0.66 -18.10 -40.55
N SER A 850 -0.34 -17.59 -41.26
CA SER A 850 -1.05 -18.36 -42.29
C SER A 850 -0.14 -18.81 -43.43
N SER A 851 0.79 -17.96 -43.86
CA SER A 851 1.72 -18.27 -44.96
C SER A 851 2.79 -19.30 -44.56
N LEU A 852 3.35 -19.18 -43.34
CA LEU A 852 4.28 -20.16 -42.78
C LEU A 852 3.59 -21.51 -42.53
N SER A 853 2.37 -21.50 -42.01
CA SER A 853 1.55 -22.71 -41.85
C SER A 853 1.27 -23.38 -43.20
N ALA A 854 0.91 -22.62 -44.24
CA ALA A 854 0.68 -23.18 -45.58
C ALA A 854 1.96 -23.78 -46.19
N ALA A 855 3.11 -23.12 -46.03
CA ALA A 855 4.40 -23.64 -46.48
C ALA A 855 4.79 -24.93 -45.72
N LEU A 856 4.55 -24.97 -44.40
CA LEU A 856 4.77 -26.15 -43.59
C LEU A 856 3.88 -27.31 -44.01
N THR A 857 2.59 -27.06 -44.23
CA THR A 857 1.62 -28.06 -44.70
C THR A 857 2.03 -28.63 -46.04
N LYS A 858 2.38 -27.77 -47.01
CA LYS A 858 2.82 -28.22 -48.34
C LYS A 858 4.09 -29.06 -48.26
N TYR A 859 5.07 -28.67 -47.44
CA TYR A 859 6.28 -29.46 -47.23
C TYR A 859 5.97 -30.83 -46.59
N ALA A 860 5.10 -30.86 -45.58
CA ALA A 860 4.67 -32.10 -44.94
C ALA A 860 3.96 -33.03 -45.93
N GLU A 861 3.10 -32.48 -46.80
CA GLU A 861 2.41 -33.20 -47.86
C GLU A 861 3.40 -33.79 -48.89
N ASP A 862 4.35 -32.98 -49.36
CA ASP A 862 5.37 -33.40 -50.33
C ASP A 862 6.26 -34.54 -49.78
N ILE A 863 6.68 -34.43 -48.51
CA ILE A 863 7.49 -35.46 -47.84
C ILE A 863 6.66 -36.71 -47.52
N ALA A 864 5.40 -36.56 -47.11
CA ALA A 864 4.50 -37.69 -46.88
C ALA A 864 4.25 -38.45 -48.19
N PHE A 865 4.00 -37.72 -49.28
CA PHE A 865 3.78 -38.30 -50.60
C PHE A 865 5.03 -39.00 -51.13
N LYS A 866 6.21 -38.39 -50.97
CA LYS A 866 7.49 -39.01 -51.32
C LYS A 866 7.73 -40.28 -50.52
N THR A 867 7.57 -40.23 -49.20
CA THR A 867 7.77 -41.38 -48.31
C THR A 867 6.81 -42.51 -48.67
N LEU A 868 5.51 -42.23 -48.82
CA LEU A 868 4.51 -43.22 -49.25
C LEU A 868 4.83 -43.87 -50.60
N ARG A 869 5.39 -43.10 -51.54
CA ARG A 869 5.79 -43.61 -52.86
C ARG A 869 6.97 -44.56 -52.77
N GLU A 870 7.92 -44.28 -51.87
CA GLU A 870 9.17 -45.02 -51.72
C GLU A 870 9.03 -46.26 -50.82
N THR A 871 8.36 -46.13 -49.68
CA THR A 871 8.33 -47.16 -48.63
C THR A 871 6.99 -47.88 -48.53
N ARG A 872 5.94 -47.38 -49.21
CA ARG A 872 4.54 -47.84 -49.07
C ARG A 872 3.98 -47.73 -47.64
N SER A 873 4.65 -47.03 -46.72
CA SER A 873 4.18 -46.78 -45.35
C SER A 873 4.71 -45.45 -44.78
N ILE A 874 3.96 -44.81 -43.88
CA ILE A 874 4.45 -43.63 -43.15
C ILE A 874 5.00 -44.13 -41.81
N GLY A 875 6.31 -44.43 -41.78
CA GLY A 875 7.03 -44.96 -40.61
C GLY A 875 7.85 -43.91 -39.86
N GLU A 876 8.78 -44.37 -39.00
CA GLU A 876 9.65 -43.51 -38.17
C GLU A 876 10.50 -42.52 -38.99
N GLU A 877 10.81 -42.85 -40.24
CA GLU A 877 11.64 -42.03 -41.14
C GLU A 877 10.96 -40.68 -41.48
N PHE A 878 9.64 -40.71 -41.76
CA PHE A 878 8.84 -39.50 -41.93
C PHE A 878 8.81 -38.65 -40.64
N GLN A 879 8.64 -39.30 -39.49
CA GLN A 879 8.58 -38.61 -38.20
C GLN A 879 9.94 -38.02 -37.76
N SER A 880 11.05 -38.62 -38.19
CA SER A 880 12.39 -38.09 -37.95
C SER A 880 12.65 -36.87 -38.85
N GLU A 881 12.28 -36.95 -40.13
CA GLU A 881 12.47 -35.85 -41.07
C GLU A 881 11.59 -34.62 -40.75
N MET A 882 10.35 -34.84 -40.29
CA MET A 882 9.45 -33.79 -39.82
C MET A 882 9.87 -33.17 -38.47
N ARG A 883 10.76 -33.81 -37.71
CA ARG A 883 11.28 -33.25 -36.45
C ARG A 883 12.42 -32.26 -36.67
N GLU A 884 13.27 -32.48 -37.66
CA GLU A 884 14.52 -31.73 -37.79
C GLU A 884 14.49 -30.68 -38.91
N LYS A 885 13.93 -30.99 -40.08
CA LYS A 885 14.06 -30.13 -41.29
C LYS A 885 13.06 -28.99 -41.44
N PRO A 886 11.83 -29.04 -40.90
CA PRO A 886 10.86 -27.97 -41.12
C PRO A 886 11.28 -26.62 -40.56
N ILE A 887 12.07 -26.58 -39.49
CA ILE A 887 12.56 -25.33 -38.88
C ILE A 887 13.47 -24.59 -39.86
N ASP A 888 14.42 -25.29 -40.49
CA ASP A 888 15.36 -24.67 -41.44
C ASP A 888 14.64 -24.15 -42.71
N ILE A 889 13.60 -24.86 -43.15
CA ILE A 889 12.78 -24.44 -44.30
C ILE A 889 11.92 -23.24 -43.92
N LEU A 890 11.31 -23.22 -42.74
CA LEU A 890 10.55 -22.07 -42.26
C LEU A 890 11.45 -20.83 -42.07
N ILE A 891 12.68 -21.01 -41.60
CA ILE A 891 13.68 -19.93 -41.52
C ILE A 891 14.05 -19.44 -42.92
N GLN A 892 14.36 -20.32 -43.87
CA GLN A 892 14.69 -19.90 -45.24
C GLN A 892 13.52 -19.23 -45.95
N GLN A 893 12.29 -19.74 -45.77
CA GLN A 893 11.06 -19.16 -46.33
C GLN A 893 10.78 -17.77 -45.73
N PHE A 894 11.02 -17.62 -44.42
CA PHE A 894 10.94 -16.33 -43.75
C PHE A 894 12.00 -15.36 -44.28
N GLU A 895 13.27 -15.74 -44.34
CA GLU A 895 14.35 -14.85 -44.75
C GLU A 895 14.29 -14.43 -46.22
N ARG A 896 13.90 -15.35 -47.12
CA ARG A 896 13.92 -15.09 -48.58
C ARG A 896 12.68 -14.43 -49.12
N GLU A 897 11.50 -14.81 -48.61
CA GLU A 897 10.23 -14.43 -49.23
C GLU A 897 9.38 -13.58 -48.31
N LEU A 898 9.12 -14.06 -47.09
CA LEU A 898 8.13 -13.43 -46.21
C LEU A 898 8.68 -12.19 -45.50
N GLY A 899 9.95 -12.20 -45.11
CA GLY A 899 10.64 -11.09 -44.42
C GLY A 899 10.74 -9.84 -45.30
N PRO A 900 11.30 -9.91 -46.51
CA PRO A 900 11.36 -8.77 -47.43
C PRO A 900 9.97 -8.24 -47.79
N ARG A 901 8.99 -9.14 -48.00
CA ARG A 901 7.60 -8.77 -48.29
C ARG A 901 6.93 -8.08 -47.10
N LEU A 902 7.11 -8.61 -45.89
CA LEU A 902 6.62 -8.01 -44.65
C LEU A 902 7.24 -6.61 -44.45
N VAL A 903 8.54 -6.47 -44.68
CA VAL A 903 9.22 -5.17 -44.61
C VAL A 903 8.66 -4.21 -45.66
N ALA A 904 8.45 -4.65 -46.90
CA ALA A 904 7.89 -3.83 -47.97
C ALA A 904 6.44 -3.40 -47.65
N GLU A 905 5.57 -4.33 -47.24
CA GLU A 905 4.18 -4.06 -46.89
C GLU A 905 4.07 -3.15 -45.65
N CYS A 906 4.86 -3.41 -44.60
CA CYS A 906 4.93 -2.51 -43.44
C CYS A 906 5.46 -1.13 -43.84
N THR A 907 6.45 -1.06 -44.74
CA THR A 907 6.99 0.21 -45.23
C THR A 907 5.95 0.98 -46.03
N GLU A 908 5.25 0.34 -46.96
CA GLU A 908 4.21 0.96 -47.79
C GLU A 908 3.03 1.42 -46.94
N LEU A 909 2.62 0.62 -45.96
CA LEU A 909 1.47 0.92 -45.11
C LEU A 909 1.80 1.98 -44.04
N LEU A 910 3.03 1.97 -43.49
CA LEU A 910 3.52 3.11 -42.70
C LEU A 910 3.61 4.38 -43.56
N GLN A 911 4.07 4.28 -44.81
CA GLN A 911 4.10 5.41 -45.73
C GLN A 911 2.69 5.92 -46.09
N SER A 912 1.71 5.05 -46.31
CA SER A 912 0.33 5.46 -46.61
C SER A 912 -0.32 6.10 -45.39
N GLN A 913 -0.19 5.52 -44.20
CA GLN A 913 -0.72 6.06 -42.94
C GLN A 913 0.02 7.29 -42.41
N LEU A 914 1.26 7.53 -42.84
CA LEU A 914 2.02 8.77 -42.55
C LEU A 914 1.76 9.87 -43.60
N ARG A 915 1.49 9.50 -44.85
CA ARG A 915 1.08 10.44 -45.93
C ARG A 915 -0.38 10.87 -45.79
N GLU A 916 -1.23 9.98 -45.30
CA GLU A 916 -2.50 10.32 -44.66
C GLU A 916 -2.18 10.98 -43.31
N ALA A 917 -1.63 12.19 -43.35
CA ALA A 917 -1.85 13.10 -42.23
C ALA A 917 -3.37 13.11 -41.98
N PRO A 918 -3.84 13.12 -40.73
CA PRO A 918 -5.22 13.49 -40.50
C PRO A 918 -5.34 14.90 -41.06
N SER A 919 -5.83 15.02 -42.29
CA SER A 919 -6.40 16.27 -42.75
C SER A 919 -7.47 16.54 -41.71
N ILE A 920 -7.19 17.52 -40.84
CA ILE A 920 -8.23 18.19 -40.06
C ILE A 920 -9.09 18.86 -41.13
N SER A 921 -9.94 18.07 -41.79
CA SER A 921 -10.94 18.55 -42.70
C SER A 921 -11.89 19.35 -41.83
N ARG A 922 -11.76 20.67 -41.89
CA ARG A 922 -12.80 21.60 -41.46
C ARG A 922 -14.14 21.06 -42.01
N PRO A 923 -15.18 20.89 -41.18
CA PRO A 923 -16.47 20.50 -41.69
C PRO A 923 -16.97 21.65 -42.58
N HIS A 924 -17.07 21.40 -43.87
CA HIS A 924 -17.93 22.20 -44.74
C HIS A 924 -19.37 21.71 -44.51
N PRO A 925 -20.33 22.61 -44.23
CA PRO A 925 -21.71 22.22 -44.00
C PRO A 925 -22.43 22.13 -45.35
N SER A 926 -22.62 20.91 -45.86
CA SER A 926 -23.69 20.51 -46.80
C SER A 926 -23.32 19.19 -47.45
N ASP A 927 -23.98 18.10 -47.09
CA ASP A 927 -25.07 17.58 -47.91
C ASP A 927 -25.67 16.32 -47.26
N GLU A 928 -26.99 16.32 -47.27
CA GLU A 928 -27.87 15.26 -46.79
C GLU A 928 -27.85 14.05 -47.73
N SER A 929 -28.42 12.95 -47.22
CA SER A 929 -28.72 11.67 -47.88
C SER A 929 -27.55 10.70 -48.06
N GLU A 930 -27.52 9.66 -47.23
CA GLU A 930 -27.94 8.33 -47.70
C GLU A 930 -28.11 7.38 -46.50
N GLU A 931 -29.33 6.88 -46.38
CA GLU A 931 -29.77 5.85 -45.46
C GLU A 931 -29.17 4.49 -45.87
N SER A 932 -28.71 3.70 -44.91
CA SER A 932 -28.64 2.24 -45.09
C SER A 932 -28.91 1.54 -43.76
N GLU A 933 -30.16 1.08 -43.67
CA GLU A 933 -30.64 -0.18 -43.10
C GLU A 933 -29.70 -0.95 -42.16
N GLU A 934 -29.91 -0.78 -40.85
CA GLU A 934 -29.54 -1.78 -39.84
C GLU A 934 -30.74 -2.71 -39.62
N SER A 935 -30.49 -4.00 -39.84
CA SER A 935 -31.41 -5.10 -39.62
C SER A 935 -31.56 -5.40 -38.12
N ASP A 936 -32.79 -5.26 -37.63
CA ASP A 936 -33.26 -5.76 -36.35
C ASP A 936 -33.15 -7.30 -36.28
N GLU A 937 -32.35 -7.82 -35.35
CA GLU A 937 -32.53 -9.18 -34.81
C GLU A 937 -33.14 -9.06 -33.41
N SER A 938 -34.41 -9.48 -33.35
CA SER A 938 -35.23 -9.67 -32.17
C SER A 938 -34.81 -10.92 -31.41
N ASP A 939 -34.31 -10.76 -30.19
CA ASP A 939 -34.26 -11.84 -29.19
C ASP A 939 -35.42 -11.65 -28.20
N GLU A 940 -36.49 -12.41 -28.46
CA GLU A 940 -37.54 -12.76 -27.49
C GLU A 940 -37.04 -13.93 -26.63
N SER A 941 -37.02 -13.76 -25.31
CA SER A 941 -37.21 -14.85 -24.33
C SER A 941 -37.54 -14.23 -22.97
N ASP A 942 -38.82 -14.28 -22.61
CA ASP A 942 -39.40 -15.17 -21.59
C ASP A 942 -39.16 -14.67 -20.15
N GLU A 943 -40.03 -13.76 -19.74
CA GLU A 943 -40.38 -13.54 -18.34
C GLU A 943 -41.39 -14.63 -17.93
N SER A 944 -40.96 -15.59 -17.11
CA SER A 944 -41.88 -16.40 -16.31
C SER A 944 -41.89 -15.90 -14.88
N GLU A 945 -43.03 -15.33 -14.52
CA GLU A 945 -43.52 -15.11 -13.17
C GLU A 945 -43.47 -16.42 -12.37
N ASP A 946 -43.04 -16.34 -11.10
CA ASP A 946 -43.50 -17.24 -10.05
C ASP A 946 -43.54 -16.45 -8.73
N GLU A 947 -44.77 -16.23 -8.27
CA GLU A 947 -45.14 -15.81 -6.92
C GLU A 947 -45.17 -17.03 -5.96
N ASP A 948 -45.18 -16.74 -4.65
CA ASP A 948 -45.48 -17.61 -3.49
C ASP A 948 -44.33 -18.43 -2.82
N TYR A 949 -43.62 -17.80 -1.87
CA TYR A 949 -43.72 -18.02 -0.40
C TYR A 949 -42.69 -17.23 0.42
#